data_AF-A0AAU5HEI1-F1
#
_entry.id   AF-A0AAU5HEI1-F1
#
_cell.length_a   1.000
_cell.length_b   1.000
_cell.length_c   1.000
_cell.angle_alpha   90.00
_cell.angle_beta   90.00
_cell.angle_gamma   90.00
#
_symmetry.space_group_name_H-M   'P 1'
#
loop_
_entity.id
_entity.type
_entity.pdbx_description
1 polymer ?
#
loop_
_entity_poly.entity_id
_entity_poly.type
_entity_poly.pdbx_seq_one_letter_code
_entity_poly.pdbx_strand_id
1 'polypeptide(L)'
;MVDERLSRLRLELDDHTRIAERLGLDLERPLRSLSDGYPENAITLIGKLTEKLLKELWRHHQVPGDPSGRALNELIKGCRPHIRSTTVIDALTDIQRLRNRSAHDGYDIAEEDGLLAVRRLVAVLAWFTSTASEALTGGDPRMLPEVARRTEFLSGLYVTLGYRVAKRFILSRDTVYQLFCRESGVRLEYVELLLSTNTDELRSVLDTTGGELLRTRLPKVTRFVVLDTDLAESHELFGQDCRCIRYDHFVGTLIDLDGHLAAVATAAPVPPPQRAPLAGALLTSDPRTGESRITDVADAQPLLAQLARGSANVLVLGRSGSGKSTLLRTLVTDAPHDKDRYRFYFDLSLKAKDETYPEFVSRTLPPLSPDDRDRAFDLFLYLVRSGSALCVLDAIDEAVDEPSPAGFLRLFADFAPVLSAESSVVMSSRVAFLADSPQVRGLLDHHSPLSEQLVEQMYANGVDPDRMPHVSVLRLIDGHPQPGTQPAATTAVGTTPLERRLSAALNVDHPAPLGELLARHVDATLHAAGLTHLSAALADLAGQAFTAGRTVFPLLELHNTLGPEVFSGGRIEAAGLRLAPLFRPVGTDAMAFLHSAYQELLTARYLSVPDHRAQAASLSGGPRLTEQIRSFLSHLPNPQPGSDDCVLPVGVYLVGPAERLLLRRITNSVRFDRHPVTVARYRRFLDELRADGTSPWDHPDQPAGITHTPWTERLRVSDYYTDPRYDDYPAICVNWWSAHAFAAFEGKRLPTSLEWEAAARGTDGRLFPWGDTPDLDAVNCVDAWVGRPIVTYQAWKAEYDRNLLGDAWVTPVYDHRANRSPYGIRGMVGNVWEWTSTSIDDPGEAVICGGSYDNPLRAVQTSAKALYRRRGGSNVVGLRLVQDL
;
A
#
# COMPACT_ATOMS: atom_id res chain seq x y z
N MET A 1 -27.85 28.84 -31.33
CA MET A 1 -26.70 28.14 -30.70
C MET A 1 -27.08 26.74 -30.21
N VAL A 2 -28.25 26.57 -29.56
CA VAL A 2 -28.79 25.25 -29.15
C VAL A 2 -29.13 24.37 -30.36
N ASP A 3 -29.88 24.88 -31.34
CA ASP A 3 -30.26 24.12 -32.55
C ASP A 3 -29.06 23.62 -33.37
N GLU A 4 -27.99 24.41 -33.43
CA GLU A 4 -26.75 24.05 -34.14
C GLU A 4 -25.98 22.95 -33.40
N ARG A 5 -25.97 22.98 -32.05
CA ARG A 5 -25.40 21.93 -31.20
C ARG A 5 -26.20 20.63 -31.31
N LEU A 6 -27.53 20.70 -31.29
CA LEU A 6 -28.42 19.55 -31.47
C LEU A 6 -28.29 18.94 -32.87
N SER A 7 -28.17 19.77 -33.91
CA SER A 7 -27.94 19.32 -35.29
C SER A 7 -26.60 18.59 -35.44
N ARG A 8 -25.55 19.07 -34.75
CA ARG A 8 -24.25 18.38 -34.72
C ARG A 8 -24.34 17.02 -34.00
N LEU A 9 -25.00 16.97 -32.84
CA LEU A 9 -25.18 15.72 -32.09
C LEU A 9 -26.02 14.70 -32.87
N ARG A 10 -26.99 15.16 -33.68
CA ARG A 10 -27.76 14.28 -34.56
C ARG A 10 -26.86 13.59 -35.59
N LEU A 11 -26.02 14.36 -36.27
CA LEU A 11 -25.04 13.83 -37.22
C LEU A 11 -24.10 12.81 -36.56
N GLU A 12 -23.63 13.08 -35.34
CA GLU A 12 -22.77 12.14 -34.59
C GLU A 12 -23.51 10.85 -34.21
N LEU A 13 -24.81 10.90 -33.89
CA LEU A 13 -25.61 9.71 -33.58
C LEU A 13 -25.93 8.86 -34.81
N ASP A 14 -26.08 9.47 -35.99
CA ASP A 14 -26.34 8.77 -37.25
C ASP A 14 -25.20 7.79 -37.61
N ASP A 15 -23.96 8.11 -37.20
CA ASP A 15 -22.77 7.25 -37.35
C ASP A 15 -22.86 5.93 -36.54
N HIS A 16 -23.87 5.79 -35.67
CA HIS A 16 -24.05 4.64 -34.78
C HIS A 16 -25.30 3.79 -35.09
N THR A 17 -25.87 3.99 -36.28
CA THR A 17 -27.08 3.29 -36.78
C THR A 17 -26.99 1.77 -36.72
N ARG A 18 -25.83 1.17 -36.99
CA ARG A 18 -25.67 -0.30 -36.91
C ARG A 18 -25.98 -0.87 -35.52
N ILE A 19 -25.55 -0.18 -34.46
CA ILE A 19 -25.85 -0.57 -33.08
C ILE A 19 -27.34 -0.34 -32.81
N ALA A 20 -27.88 0.79 -33.29
CA ALA A 20 -29.27 1.16 -33.08
C ALA A 20 -30.25 0.15 -33.72
N GLU A 21 -30.01 -0.26 -34.97
CA GLU A 21 -30.82 -1.23 -35.70
C GLU A 21 -30.80 -2.59 -35.01
N ARG A 22 -29.61 -3.09 -34.65
CA ARG A 22 -29.46 -4.39 -33.98
C ARG A 22 -30.22 -4.44 -32.65
N LEU A 23 -30.12 -3.38 -31.86
CA LEU A 23 -30.66 -3.35 -30.49
C LEU A 23 -32.06 -2.70 -30.41
N GLY A 24 -32.63 -2.28 -31.54
CA GLY A 24 -33.89 -1.55 -31.59
C GLY A 24 -33.86 -0.28 -30.73
N LEU A 25 -32.83 0.55 -30.92
CA LEU A 25 -32.66 1.84 -30.24
C LEU A 25 -33.20 2.97 -31.09
N ASP A 26 -33.90 3.91 -30.46
CA ASP A 26 -34.31 5.17 -31.06
C ASP A 26 -33.40 6.28 -30.51
N LEU A 27 -32.33 6.57 -31.24
CA LEU A 27 -31.31 7.55 -30.84
C LEU A 27 -31.77 9.00 -31.05
N GLU A 28 -32.81 9.25 -31.85
CA GLU A 28 -33.32 10.61 -32.09
C GLU A 28 -34.26 11.09 -30.97
N ARG A 29 -34.93 10.16 -30.28
CA ARG A 29 -35.93 10.48 -29.25
C ARG A 29 -35.40 11.39 -28.12
N PRO A 30 -34.19 11.19 -27.56
CA PRO A 30 -33.63 12.11 -26.58
C PRO A 30 -33.40 13.53 -27.13
N LEU A 31 -32.97 13.66 -28.39
CA LEU A 31 -32.75 14.96 -29.03
C LEU A 31 -34.06 15.73 -29.22
N ARG A 32 -35.14 15.04 -29.61
CA ARG A 32 -36.48 15.66 -29.70
C ARG A 32 -36.95 16.17 -28.34
N SER A 33 -36.75 15.38 -27.29
CA SER A 33 -37.07 15.79 -25.91
C SER A 33 -36.31 17.04 -25.46
N LEU A 34 -35.03 17.19 -25.85
CA LEU A 34 -34.27 18.42 -25.59
C LEU A 34 -34.80 19.60 -26.40
N SER A 35 -35.10 19.39 -27.69
CA SER A 35 -35.70 20.41 -28.55
C SER A 35 -37.06 20.89 -28.03
N ASP A 36 -37.82 20.01 -27.39
CA ASP A 36 -39.12 20.31 -26.79
C ASP A 36 -39.00 20.97 -25.40
N GLY A 37 -37.79 21.18 -24.89
CA GLY A 37 -37.54 21.84 -23.60
C GLY A 37 -37.66 20.92 -22.37
N TYR A 38 -37.54 19.61 -22.54
CA TYR A 38 -37.63 18.60 -21.47
C TYR A 38 -36.31 17.84 -21.27
N PRO A 39 -35.28 18.46 -20.65
CA PRO A 39 -33.97 17.83 -20.43
C PRO A 39 -34.02 16.62 -19.50
N GLU A 40 -34.89 16.61 -18.49
CA GLU A 40 -35.11 15.48 -17.58
C GLU A 40 -35.65 14.23 -18.31
N ASN A 41 -36.54 14.43 -19.28
CA ASN A 41 -37.05 13.37 -20.14
C ASN A 41 -35.93 12.83 -21.06
N ALA A 42 -35.08 13.72 -21.60
CA ALA A 42 -33.94 13.32 -22.41
C ALA A 42 -32.95 12.46 -21.61
N ILE A 43 -32.58 12.89 -20.40
CA ILE A 43 -31.70 12.13 -19.48
C ILE A 43 -32.31 10.76 -19.17
N THR A 44 -33.62 10.70 -18.92
CA THR A 44 -34.32 9.44 -18.65
C THR A 44 -34.26 8.48 -19.84
N LEU A 45 -34.46 8.99 -21.06
CA LEU A 45 -34.37 8.20 -22.28
C LEU A 45 -32.94 7.69 -22.52
N ILE A 46 -31.93 8.54 -22.30
CA ILE A 46 -30.52 8.15 -22.39
C ILE A 46 -30.22 7.03 -21.41
N GLY A 47 -30.67 7.14 -20.16
CA GLY A 47 -30.55 6.06 -19.18
C GLY A 47 -31.13 4.72 -19.67
N LYS A 48 -32.29 4.73 -20.33
CA LYS A 48 -32.90 3.51 -20.91
C LYS A 48 -32.10 2.95 -22.10
N LEU A 49 -31.55 3.82 -22.95
CA LEU A 49 -30.68 3.40 -24.06
C LEU A 49 -29.42 2.75 -23.51
N THR A 50 -28.79 3.35 -22.50
CA THR A 50 -27.62 2.80 -21.81
C THR A 50 -27.92 1.45 -21.14
N GLU A 51 -29.06 1.30 -20.47
CA GLU A 51 -29.47 0.00 -19.92
C GLU A 51 -29.57 -1.08 -20.99
N LYS A 52 -30.15 -0.79 -22.17
CA LYS A 52 -30.25 -1.76 -23.27
C LYS A 52 -28.88 -2.20 -23.76
N LEU A 53 -27.95 -1.25 -23.93
CA LEU A 53 -26.57 -1.53 -24.34
C LEU A 53 -25.88 -2.47 -23.33
N LEU A 54 -25.96 -2.14 -22.04
CA LEU A 54 -25.33 -2.94 -20.99
C LEU A 54 -25.98 -4.31 -20.81
N LYS A 55 -27.30 -4.43 -20.99
CA LYS A 55 -27.99 -5.74 -20.98
C LYS A 55 -27.47 -6.66 -22.08
N GLU A 56 -27.15 -6.13 -23.26
CA GLU A 56 -26.57 -6.92 -24.33
C GLU A 56 -25.13 -7.34 -24.03
N LEU A 57 -24.30 -6.41 -23.54
CA LEU A 57 -22.94 -6.72 -23.08
C LEU A 57 -22.95 -7.81 -22.00
N TRP A 58 -23.86 -7.72 -21.04
CA TRP A 58 -24.04 -8.68 -19.97
C TRP A 58 -24.29 -10.10 -20.50
N ARG A 59 -25.18 -10.23 -21.49
CA ARG A 59 -25.50 -11.53 -22.12
C ARG A 59 -24.33 -12.05 -22.93
N HIS A 60 -23.69 -11.19 -23.72
CA HIS A 60 -22.57 -11.58 -24.57
C HIS A 60 -21.40 -12.12 -23.74
N HIS A 61 -21.05 -11.44 -22.65
CA HIS A 61 -19.97 -11.86 -21.76
C HIS A 61 -20.39 -12.89 -20.71
N GLN A 62 -21.63 -13.40 -20.77
CA GLN A 62 -22.16 -14.41 -19.86
C GLN A 62 -22.01 -14.02 -18.37
N VAL A 63 -22.20 -12.74 -18.06
CA VAL A 63 -22.10 -12.24 -16.69
C VAL A 63 -23.17 -12.94 -15.83
N PRO A 64 -22.83 -13.46 -14.63
CA PRO A 64 -23.77 -14.23 -13.81
C PRO A 64 -25.05 -13.47 -13.45
N GLY A 65 -26.21 -14.13 -13.60
CA GLY A 65 -27.53 -13.61 -13.24
C GLY A 65 -28.30 -12.97 -14.40
N ASP A 66 -29.61 -12.75 -14.21
CA ASP A 66 -30.49 -12.12 -15.21
C ASP A 66 -30.36 -10.58 -15.15
N PRO A 67 -30.00 -9.91 -16.27
CA PRO A 67 -29.87 -8.46 -16.31
C PRO A 67 -31.23 -7.72 -16.42
N SER A 68 -32.35 -8.42 -16.65
CA SER A 68 -33.65 -7.80 -16.94
C SER A 68 -34.21 -6.94 -15.80
N GLY A 69 -34.02 -7.37 -14.55
CA GLY A 69 -34.45 -6.67 -13.33
C GLY A 69 -33.39 -5.80 -12.65
N ARG A 70 -32.21 -5.63 -13.28
CA ARG A 70 -31.09 -4.88 -12.69
C ARG A 70 -31.21 -3.38 -12.99
N ALA A 71 -30.93 -2.57 -11.98
CA ALA A 71 -30.81 -1.12 -12.14
C ALA A 71 -29.54 -0.75 -12.93
N LEU A 72 -29.48 0.49 -13.44
CA LEU A 72 -28.35 0.93 -14.27
C LEU A 72 -27.00 0.85 -13.55
N ASN A 73 -26.96 1.13 -12.24
CA ASN A 73 -25.74 0.98 -11.45
C ASN A 73 -25.25 -0.48 -11.41
N GLU A 74 -26.14 -1.44 -11.22
CA GLU A 74 -25.86 -2.87 -11.22
C GLU A 74 -25.37 -3.34 -12.59
N LEU A 75 -26.00 -2.87 -13.67
CA LEU A 75 -25.59 -3.17 -15.05
C LEU A 75 -24.19 -2.62 -15.36
N ILE A 76 -23.92 -1.38 -14.97
CA ILE A 76 -22.59 -0.77 -15.11
C ILE A 76 -21.57 -1.61 -14.35
N LYS A 77 -21.83 -1.93 -13.07
CA LYS A 77 -20.94 -2.76 -12.23
C LYS A 77 -20.65 -4.12 -12.87
N GLY A 78 -21.68 -4.81 -13.36
CA GLY A 78 -21.50 -6.15 -13.91
C GLY A 78 -20.79 -6.18 -15.27
N CYS A 79 -20.97 -5.16 -16.10
CA CYS A 79 -20.31 -5.07 -17.41
C CYS A 79 -18.94 -4.39 -17.38
N ARG A 80 -18.62 -3.60 -16.34
CA ARG A 80 -17.36 -2.85 -16.21
C ARG A 80 -16.09 -3.69 -16.41
N PRO A 81 -15.97 -4.96 -15.93
CA PRO A 81 -14.82 -5.81 -16.21
C PRO A 81 -14.56 -6.08 -17.71
N HIS A 82 -15.57 -5.91 -18.55
CA HIS A 82 -15.49 -6.15 -19.99
C HIS A 82 -15.37 -4.86 -20.81
N ILE A 83 -15.35 -3.69 -20.15
CA ILE A 83 -15.20 -2.39 -20.79
C ILE A 83 -13.77 -1.89 -20.55
N ARG A 84 -12.95 -1.94 -21.60
CA ARG A 84 -11.52 -1.62 -21.53
C ARG A 84 -11.22 -0.12 -21.48
N SER A 85 -12.14 0.74 -21.94
CA SER A 85 -11.94 2.20 -22.02
C SER A 85 -12.36 2.93 -20.74
N THR A 86 -11.45 3.72 -20.16
CA THR A 86 -11.74 4.68 -19.08
C THR A 86 -12.78 5.70 -19.50
N THR A 87 -12.66 6.28 -20.69
CA THR A 87 -13.62 7.27 -21.21
C THR A 87 -15.06 6.73 -21.27
N VAL A 88 -15.24 5.46 -21.65
CA VAL A 88 -16.56 4.82 -21.67
C VAL A 88 -17.10 4.65 -20.26
N ILE A 89 -16.26 4.20 -19.33
CA ILE A 89 -16.63 4.04 -17.92
C ILE A 89 -17.06 5.37 -17.31
N ASP A 90 -16.27 6.43 -17.51
CA ASP A 90 -16.58 7.77 -16.98
C ASP A 90 -17.89 8.30 -17.59
N ALA A 91 -18.10 8.08 -18.89
CA ALA A 91 -19.34 8.43 -19.56
C ALA A 91 -20.56 7.68 -18.99
N LEU A 92 -20.43 6.39 -18.70
CA LEU A 92 -21.50 5.59 -18.07
C LEU A 92 -21.80 6.09 -16.64
N THR A 93 -20.76 6.41 -15.86
CA THR A 93 -20.89 6.96 -14.51
C THR A 93 -21.55 8.34 -14.53
N ASP A 94 -21.19 9.20 -15.48
CA ASP A 94 -21.83 10.51 -15.67
C ASP A 94 -23.31 10.37 -16.03
N ILE A 95 -23.66 9.46 -16.96
CA ILE A 95 -25.06 9.17 -17.31
C ILE A 95 -25.85 8.70 -16.08
N GLN A 96 -25.28 7.80 -15.28
CA GLN A 96 -25.89 7.34 -14.04
C GLN A 96 -26.11 8.49 -13.05
N ARG A 97 -25.09 9.34 -12.84
CA ARG A 97 -25.17 10.50 -11.94
C ARG A 97 -26.26 11.48 -12.39
N LEU A 98 -26.31 11.80 -13.68
CA LEU A 98 -27.32 12.70 -14.25
C LEU A 98 -28.73 12.12 -14.10
N ARG A 99 -28.91 10.82 -14.34
CA ARG A 99 -30.20 10.14 -14.15
C ARG A 99 -30.64 10.12 -12.68
N ASN A 100 -29.72 9.89 -11.75
CA ASN A 100 -30.03 9.92 -10.32
C ASN A 100 -30.44 11.33 -9.89
N ARG A 101 -29.76 12.36 -10.40
CA ARG A 101 -30.12 13.77 -10.16
C ARG A 101 -31.50 14.10 -10.74
N SER A 102 -31.81 13.68 -11.96
CA SER A 102 -33.10 13.97 -12.62
C SER A 102 -34.28 13.26 -11.96
N ALA A 103 -34.03 12.23 -11.13
CA ALA A 103 -35.06 11.48 -10.41
C ALA A 103 -35.30 12.00 -8.98
N HIS A 104 -34.51 12.97 -8.49
CA HIS A 104 -34.61 13.48 -7.14
C HIS A 104 -35.47 14.75 -7.10
N ASP A 105 -36.56 14.72 -6.33
CA ASP A 105 -37.44 15.88 -6.17
C ASP A 105 -36.68 17.07 -5.56
N GLY A 106 -36.61 18.19 -6.27
CA GLY A 106 -36.00 19.44 -5.79
C GLY A 106 -34.74 19.91 -6.54
N TYR A 107 -34.26 19.18 -7.55
CA TYR A 107 -33.21 19.65 -8.45
C TYR A 107 -33.77 20.12 -9.79
N ASP A 108 -33.50 21.38 -10.13
CA ASP A 108 -33.77 21.89 -11.48
C ASP A 108 -32.70 21.38 -12.46
N ILE A 109 -33.13 20.69 -13.51
CA ILE A 109 -32.23 20.09 -14.51
C ILE A 109 -32.01 21.11 -15.62
N ALA A 110 -30.78 21.57 -15.76
CA ALA A 110 -30.43 22.50 -16.82
C ALA A 110 -30.43 21.80 -18.19
N GLU A 111 -30.71 22.56 -19.24
CA GLU A 111 -30.57 22.09 -20.64
C GLU A 111 -29.15 21.55 -20.91
N GLU A 112 -28.14 22.15 -20.26
CA GLU A 112 -26.74 21.71 -20.34
C GLU A 112 -26.51 20.30 -19.76
N ASP A 113 -27.22 19.91 -18.69
CA ASP A 113 -27.16 18.56 -18.12
C ASP A 113 -27.69 17.53 -19.15
N GLY A 114 -28.77 17.89 -19.86
CA GLY A 114 -29.33 17.08 -20.94
C GLY A 114 -28.40 16.93 -22.15
N LEU A 115 -27.78 18.02 -22.60
CA LEU A 115 -26.76 17.99 -23.66
C LEU A 115 -25.52 17.18 -23.25
N LEU A 116 -25.08 17.29 -22.00
CA LEU A 116 -23.98 16.49 -21.47
C LEU A 116 -24.31 14.99 -21.51
N ALA A 117 -25.52 14.60 -21.08
CA ALA A 117 -25.96 13.21 -21.15
C ALA A 117 -25.91 12.65 -22.59
N VAL A 118 -26.34 13.43 -23.58
CA VAL A 118 -26.28 12.99 -25.00
C VAL A 118 -24.83 12.82 -25.44
N ARG A 119 -23.94 13.77 -25.12
CA ARG A 119 -22.50 13.65 -25.44
C ARG A 119 -21.88 12.41 -24.81
N ARG A 120 -22.24 12.08 -23.56
CA ARG A 120 -21.75 10.86 -22.90
C ARG A 120 -22.26 9.60 -23.60
N LEU A 121 -23.51 9.57 -24.04
CA LEU A 121 -24.03 8.46 -24.84
C LEU A 121 -23.29 8.32 -26.18
N VAL A 122 -23.03 9.43 -26.87
CA VAL A 122 -22.23 9.45 -28.11
C VAL A 122 -20.84 8.88 -27.84
N ALA A 123 -20.17 9.29 -26.76
CA ALA A 123 -18.85 8.74 -26.41
C ALA A 123 -18.87 7.21 -26.21
N VAL A 124 -19.90 6.67 -25.55
CA VAL A 124 -20.10 5.23 -25.38
C VAL A 124 -20.31 4.54 -26.74
N LEU A 125 -21.22 5.04 -27.56
CA LEU A 125 -21.53 4.47 -28.88
C LEU A 125 -20.34 4.56 -29.86
N ALA A 126 -19.62 5.67 -29.84
CA ALA A 126 -18.46 5.91 -30.67
C ALA A 126 -17.34 4.91 -30.39
N TRP A 127 -17.10 4.58 -29.12
CA TRP A 127 -16.14 3.54 -28.75
C TRP A 127 -16.52 2.20 -29.37
N PHE A 128 -17.72 1.68 -29.08
CA PHE A 128 -18.13 0.36 -29.54
C PHE A 128 -18.27 0.25 -31.07
N THR A 129 -18.61 1.36 -31.72
CA THR A 129 -18.62 1.46 -33.20
C THR A 129 -17.21 1.40 -33.76
N SER A 130 -16.29 2.18 -33.17
CA SER A 130 -14.89 2.28 -33.62
C SER A 130 -14.11 1.00 -33.39
N THR A 131 -14.32 0.33 -32.26
CA THR A 131 -13.71 -0.98 -31.99
C THR A 131 -14.44 -2.12 -32.70
N ALA A 132 -15.65 -1.86 -33.19
CA ALA A 132 -16.57 -2.84 -33.76
C ALA A 132 -16.77 -4.06 -32.86
N SER A 133 -17.08 -3.76 -31.61
CA SER A 133 -17.23 -4.76 -30.56
C SER A 133 -18.33 -5.76 -30.90
N GLU A 134 -17.96 -7.04 -30.94
CA GLU A 134 -18.87 -8.10 -31.36
C GLU A 134 -20.13 -8.17 -30.49
N ALA A 135 -20.00 -7.81 -29.21
CA ALA A 135 -21.09 -7.74 -28.25
C ALA A 135 -22.25 -6.88 -28.74
N LEU A 136 -21.96 -5.72 -29.33
CA LEU A 136 -22.97 -4.74 -29.72
C LEU A 136 -23.16 -4.64 -31.23
N THR A 137 -22.25 -5.15 -32.05
CA THR A 137 -22.38 -5.12 -33.52
C THR A 137 -22.66 -6.49 -34.14
N GLY A 138 -22.57 -7.58 -33.37
CA GLY A 138 -22.89 -8.94 -33.78
C GLY A 138 -21.78 -9.78 -34.39
N GLY A 139 -20.54 -9.35 -34.26
CA GLY A 139 -19.41 -9.92 -35.00
C GLY A 139 -19.51 -9.67 -36.51
N ASP A 140 -18.45 -10.01 -37.25
CA ASP A 140 -18.52 -10.14 -38.70
C ASP A 140 -18.25 -11.61 -39.06
N PRO A 141 -19.23 -12.35 -39.64
CA PRO A 141 -19.07 -13.78 -39.92
C PRO A 141 -17.99 -14.06 -40.98
N ARG A 142 -17.46 -13.02 -41.64
CA ARG A 142 -16.36 -13.14 -42.60
C ARG A 142 -14.98 -13.11 -41.96
N MET A 143 -14.87 -12.98 -40.63
CA MET A 143 -13.60 -12.89 -39.89
C MET A 143 -13.46 -14.06 -38.90
N LEU A 144 -12.23 -14.56 -38.71
CA LEU A 144 -11.98 -15.52 -37.62
C LEU A 144 -12.12 -14.84 -36.24
N PRO A 145 -12.63 -15.54 -35.21
CA PRO A 145 -12.81 -14.96 -33.88
C PRO A 145 -11.52 -14.36 -33.29
N GLU A 146 -10.38 -15.00 -33.51
CA GLU A 146 -9.09 -14.50 -33.01
C GLU A 146 -8.69 -13.18 -33.68
N VAL A 147 -8.84 -13.09 -35.00
CA VAL A 147 -8.56 -11.88 -35.77
C VAL A 147 -9.51 -10.75 -35.36
N ALA A 148 -10.77 -11.07 -35.06
CA ALA A 148 -11.74 -10.11 -34.54
C ALA A 148 -11.32 -9.56 -33.16
N ARG A 149 -10.92 -10.44 -32.23
CA ARG A 149 -10.42 -10.03 -30.89
C ARG A 149 -9.20 -9.11 -30.99
N ARG A 150 -8.25 -9.44 -31.87
CA ARG A 150 -7.03 -8.64 -32.05
C ARG A 150 -7.29 -7.32 -32.76
N THR A 151 -8.18 -7.32 -33.76
CA THR A 151 -8.64 -6.09 -34.41
C THR A 151 -9.32 -5.18 -33.41
N GLU A 152 -10.22 -5.70 -32.58
CA GLU A 152 -10.88 -4.94 -31.51
C GLU A 152 -9.84 -4.40 -30.52
N PHE A 153 -8.86 -5.21 -30.13
CA PHE A 153 -7.76 -4.80 -29.25
C PHE A 153 -6.96 -3.62 -29.82
N LEU A 154 -6.47 -3.72 -31.06
CA LEU A 154 -5.70 -2.66 -31.72
C LEU A 154 -6.54 -1.39 -31.94
N SER A 155 -7.81 -1.56 -32.32
CA SER A 155 -8.73 -0.44 -32.48
C SER A 155 -8.94 0.31 -31.18
N GLY A 156 -9.23 -0.41 -30.09
CA GLY A 156 -9.42 0.19 -28.78
C GLY A 156 -8.16 0.91 -28.29
N LEU A 157 -6.98 0.37 -28.59
CA LEU A 157 -5.72 1.00 -28.25
C LEU A 157 -5.56 2.37 -28.96
N TYR A 158 -5.82 2.46 -30.27
CA TYR A 158 -5.71 3.73 -31.00
C TYR A 158 -6.80 4.73 -30.61
N VAL A 159 -8.02 4.25 -30.33
CA VAL A 159 -9.08 5.11 -29.79
C VAL A 159 -8.71 5.67 -28.43
N THR A 160 -8.03 4.89 -27.58
CA THR A 160 -7.47 5.36 -26.30
C THR A 160 -6.41 6.45 -26.50
N LEU A 161 -5.60 6.33 -27.56
CA LEU A 161 -4.67 7.38 -28.01
C LEU A 161 -5.37 8.58 -28.69
N GLY A 162 -6.69 8.59 -28.80
CA GLY A 162 -7.48 9.71 -29.33
C GLY A 162 -7.64 9.70 -30.84
N TYR A 163 -7.31 8.59 -31.49
CA TYR A 163 -7.58 8.40 -32.91
C TYR A 163 -9.04 7.98 -33.15
N ARG A 164 -9.56 8.34 -34.32
CA ARG A 164 -10.83 7.85 -34.86
C ARG A 164 -10.55 6.89 -36.01
N VAL A 165 -11.40 5.87 -36.16
CA VAL A 165 -11.32 4.96 -37.32
C VAL A 165 -11.87 5.69 -38.55
N ALA A 166 -11.00 5.98 -39.51
CA ALA A 166 -11.38 6.61 -40.77
C ALA A 166 -11.88 5.59 -41.80
N LYS A 167 -11.22 4.42 -41.89
CA LYS A 167 -11.63 3.31 -42.78
C LYS A 167 -11.33 1.96 -42.14
N ARG A 168 -12.18 0.97 -42.42
CA ARG A 168 -11.96 -0.44 -42.05
C ARG A 168 -12.43 -1.34 -43.19
N PHE A 169 -11.56 -2.24 -43.64
CA PHE A 169 -11.88 -3.23 -44.69
C PHE A 169 -11.50 -4.62 -44.21
N ILE A 170 -12.44 -5.57 -44.35
CA ILE A 170 -12.18 -6.99 -44.16
C ILE A 170 -11.78 -7.53 -45.52
N LEU A 171 -10.49 -7.82 -45.68
CA LEU A 171 -9.92 -8.29 -46.94
C LEU A 171 -10.09 -9.80 -47.08
N SER A 172 -9.99 -10.51 -45.96
CA SER A 172 -10.26 -11.95 -45.88
C SER A 172 -10.63 -12.39 -44.45
N ARG A 173 -10.73 -13.71 -44.22
CA ARG A 173 -10.97 -14.27 -42.87
C ARG A 173 -9.83 -14.01 -41.90
N ASP A 174 -8.63 -13.86 -42.43
CA ASP A 174 -7.37 -13.73 -41.69
C ASP A 174 -6.78 -12.31 -41.75
N THR A 175 -7.24 -11.46 -42.69
CA THR A 175 -6.64 -10.14 -42.96
C THR A 175 -7.62 -8.97 -42.83
N VAL A 176 -7.24 -7.97 -42.03
CA VAL A 176 -8.01 -6.75 -41.79
C VAL A 176 -7.16 -5.50 -42.00
N TYR A 177 -7.68 -4.56 -42.78
CA TYR A 177 -7.09 -3.23 -42.95
C TYR A 177 -7.84 -2.18 -42.12
N GLN A 178 -7.10 -1.30 -41.47
CA GLN A 178 -7.62 -0.18 -40.69
C GLN A 178 -6.81 1.10 -40.94
N LEU A 179 -7.53 2.20 -41.09
CA LEU A 179 -6.95 3.54 -41.18
C LEU A 179 -7.50 4.38 -40.02
N PHE A 180 -6.59 4.96 -39.25
CA PHE A 180 -6.87 5.83 -38.12
C PHE A 180 -6.47 7.25 -38.44
N CYS A 181 -7.21 8.22 -37.90
CA CYS A 181 -6.85 9.63 -37.98
C CYS A 181 -7.04 10.37 -36.65
N ARG A 182 -6.17 11.35 -36.37
CA ARG A 182 -6.26 12.23 -35.21
C ARG A 182 -5.91 13.65 -35.60
N GLU A 183 -6.58 14.61 -34.97
CA GLU A 183 -6.20 16.03 -35.04
C GLU A 183 -5.22 16.33 -33.90
N SER A 184 -4.01 16.74 -34.25
CA SER A 184 -2.95 17.11 -33.30
C SER A 184 -2.53 18.55 -33.58
N GLY A 185 -3.09 19.48 -32.82
CA GLY A 185 -2.97 20.92 -33.09
C GLY A 185 -3.57 21.29 -34.46
N VAL A 186 -2.72 21.69 -35.41
CA VAL A 186 -3.12 22.07 -36.78
C VAL A 186 -2.89 20.92 -37.79
N ARG A 187 -2.31 19.79 -37.35
CA ARG A 187 -1.93 18.67 -38.22
C ARG A 187 -2.93 17.52 -38.09
N LEU A 188 -3.12 16.82 -39.21
CA LEU A 188 -3.82 15.54 -39.26
C LEU A 188 -2.78 14.42 -39.27
N GLU A 189 -2.86 13.54 -38.29
CA GLU A 189 -2.02 12.35 -38.17
C GLU A 189 -2.80 11.15 -38.70
N TYR A 190 -2.13 10.31 -39.50
CA TYR A 190 -2.71 9.10 -40.06
C TYR A 190 -1.89 7.87 -39.71
N VAL A 191 -2.56 6.83 -39.24
CA VAL A 191 -1.94 5.53 -38.96
C VAL A 191 -2.65 4.44 -39.74
N GLU A 192 -1.87 3.67 -40.49
CA GLU A 192 -2.34 2.52 -41.26
C GLU A 192 -1.91 1.23 -40.59
N LEU A 193 -2.87 0.34 -40.39
CA LEU A 193 -2.71 -0.96 -39.77
C LEU A 193 -3.25 -2.04 -40.69
N LEU A 194 -2.39 -2.99 -41.04
CA LEU A 194 -2.76 -4.22 -41.73
C LEU A 194 -2.46 -5.41 -40.83
N LEU A 195 -3.49 -5.99 -40.23
CA LEU A 195 -3.39 -7.17 -39.37
C LEU A 195 -3.60 -8.42 -40.21
N SER A 196 -2.70 -9.40 -40.12
CA SER A 196 -2.89 -10.72 -40.72
C SER A 196 -2.33 -11.86 -39.85
N THR A 197 -3.09 -12.95 -39.76
CA THR A 197 -2.65 -14.23 -39.16
C THR A 197 -2.04 -15.19 -40.19
N ASN A 198 -2.12 -14.87 -41.49
CA ASN A 198 -1.67 -15.72 -42.59
C ASN A 198 -0.83 -14.93 -43.61
N THR A 199 0.48 -15.14 -43.57
CA THR A 199 1.46 -14.44 -44.41
C THR A 199 1.32 -14.76 -45.91
N ASP A 200 0.95 -15.99 -46.26
CA ASP A 200 0.80 -16.40 -47.66
C ASP A 200 -0.46 -15.80 -48.29
N GLU A 201 -1.55 -15.74 -47.52
CA GLU A 201 -2.78 -15.08 -47.94
C GLU A 201 -2.60 -13.57 -48.04
N LEU A 202 -1.86 -12.97 -47.11
CA LEU A 202 -1.47 -11.57 -47.18
C LEU A 202 -0.71 -11.27 -48.48
N ARG A 203 0.24 -12.14 -48.86
CA ARG A 203 0.98 -12.03 -50.13
C ARG A 203 0.03 -12.06 -51.33
N SER A 204 -0.91 -13.02 -51.34
CA SER A 204 -1.94 -13.12 -52.38
C SER A 204 -2.83 -11.87 -52.48
N VAL A 205 -3.24 -11.29 -51.35
CA VAL A 205 -4.04 -10.05 -51.30
C VAL A 205 -3.25 -8.86 -51.85
N LEU A 206 -1.95 -8.78 -51.58
CA LEU A 206 -1.08 -7.71 -52.09
C LEU A 206 -0.81 -7.86 -53.58
N ASP A 207 -0.56 -9.08 -54.05
CA ASP A 207 -0.37 -9.40 -55.47
C ASP A 207 -1.64 -9.06 -56.27
N THR A 208 -2.81 -9.43 -55.73
CA THR A 208 -4.11 -9.16 -56.35
C THR A 208 -4.43 -7.66 -56.42
N THR A 209 -3.92 -6.88 -55.48
CA THR A 209 -4.12 -5.42 -55.44
C THR A 209 -2.96 -4.63 -56.02
N GLY A 210 -1.96 -5.28 -56.63
CA GLY A 210 -0.78 -4.62 -57.20
C GLY A 210 0.02 -3.79 -56.18
N GLY A 211 -0.10 -4.11 -54.89
CA GLY A 211 0.46 -3.33 -53.78
C GLY A 211 -0.24 -1.99 -53.51
N GLU A 212 -1.41 -1.73 -54.12
CA GLU A 212 -2.13 -0.44 -54.00
C GLU A 212 -2.82 -0.24 -52.65
N LEU A 213 -3.24 -1.32 -51.97
CA LEU A 213 -3.85 -1.26 -50.63
C LEU A 213 -2.99 -0.53 -49.58
N LEU A 214 -1.67 -0.42 -49.84
CA LEU A 214 -0.66 0.22 -48.99
C LEU A 214 -0.14 1.57 -49.53
N ARG A 215 -0.65 2.07 -50.66
CA ARG A 215 -0.16 3.31 -51.31
C ARG A 215 -1.13 4.48 -51.16
N THR A 216 -1.37 4.94 -49.94
CA THR A 216 -2.05 6.22 -49.71
C THR A 216 -1.14 7.42 -50.01
N ARG A 217 -1.71 8.50 -50.54
CA ARG A 217 -1.03 9.80 -50.80
C ARG A 217 -1.16 10.80 -49.64
N LEU A 218 -1.61 10.34 -48.47
CA LEU A 218 -1.81 11.17 -47.29
C LEU A 218 -0.44 11.53 -46.65
N PRO A 219 -0.29 12.71 -46.01
CA PRO A 219 0.95 13.08 -45.34
C PRO A 219 1.26 12.04 -44.24
N LYS A 220 2.25 11.18 -44.49
CA LYS A 220 2.47 9.91 -43.78
C LYS A 220 2.96 10.15 -42.35
N VAL A 221 2.34 9.49 -41.35
CA VAL A 221 2.86 9.45 -39.97
C VAL A 221 3.39 8.06 -39.59
N THR A 222 2.69 6.93 -39.78
CA THR A 222 3.30 5.57 -39.62
C THR A 222 2.47 4.46 -40.30
N ARG A 223 3.14 3.44 -40.87
CA ARG A 223 2.50 2.24 -41.47
C ARG A 223 2.96 0.96 -40.79
N PHE A 224 2.01 0.14 -40.37
CA PHE A 224 2.25 -1.10 -39.64
C PHE A 224 1.64 -2.31 -40.34
N VAL A 225 2.45 -3.35 -40.53
CA VAL A 225 1.99 -4.69 -40.91
C VAL A 225 2.16 -5.58 -39.67
N VAL A 226 1.05 -6.05 -39.12
CA VAL A 226 1.01 -6.82 -37.87
C VAL A 226 0.81 -8.30 -38.19
N LEU A 227 1.79 -9.13 -37.84
CA LEU A 227 1.87 -10.55 -38.19
C LEU A 227 2.00 -11.46 -36.96
N ASP A 228 1.72 -12.75 -37.14
CA ASP A 228 1.94 -13.79 -36.12
C ASP A 228 3.26 -14.54 -36.24
N THR A 229 3.84 -14.58 -37.45
CA THR A 229 5.04 -15.35 -37.75
C THR A 229 6.31 -14.50 -37.72
N ASP A 230 7.47 -15.16 -37.75
CA ASP A 230 8.76 -14.49 -37.75
C ASP A 230 8.94 -13.51 -38.92
N LEU A 231 9.52 -12.35 -38.60
CA LEU A 231 9.61 -11.16 -39.46
C LEU A 231 10.76 -11.22 -40.48
N ALA A 232 11.58 -12.28 -40.45
CA ALA A 232 12.82 -12.36 -41.22
C ALA A 232 12.61 -12.33 -42.74
N GLU A 233 11.46 -12.82 -43.23
CA GLU A 233 11.11 -12.81 -44.66
C GLU A 233 10.25 -11.60 -45.07
N SER A 234 9.88 -10.72 -44.14
CA SER A 234 8.88 -9.66 -44.37
C SER A 234 9.48 -8.39 -44.99
N HIS A 235 10.73 -8.05 -44.69
CA HIS A 235 11.34 -6.80 -45.17
C HIS A 235 11.51 -6.73 -46.70
N GLU A 236 11.67 -7.88 -47.36
CA GLU A 236 11.79 -7.96 -48.82
C GLU A 236 10.44 -7.72 -49.54
N LEU A 237 9.31 -7.98 -48.87
CA LEU A 237 7.96 -7.89 -49.46
C LEU A 237 7.34 -6.49 -49.39
N PHE A 238 7.67 -5.69 -48.37
CA PHE A 238 6.93 -4.45 -48.06
C PHE A 238 7.72 -3.14 -48.24
N GLY A 239 9.03 -3.24 -48.53
CA GLY A 239 9.92 -2.07 -48.67
C GLY A 239 10.19 -1.34 -47.34
N GLN A 240 11.01 -0.28 -47.39
CA GLN A 240 11.46 0.46 -46.20
C GLN A 240 10.39 1.37 -45.57
N ASP A 241 9.29 1.63 -46.27
CA ASP A 241 8.21 2.54 -45.84
C ASP A 241 7.20 1.91 -44.85
N CYS A 242 7.30 0.60 -44.61
CA CYS A 242 6.39 -0.18 -43.77
C CYS A 242 7.14 -0.86 -42.63
N ARG A 243 6.61 -0.76 -41.40
CA ARG A 243 7.17 -1.44 -40.23
C ARG A 243 6.40 -2.74 -40.01
N CYS A 244 7.03 -3.88 -40.31
CA CYS A 244 6.48 -5.19 -40.00
C CYS A 244 6.77 -5.53 -38.53
N ILE A 245 5.74 -5.86 -37.76
CA ILE A 245 5.83 -6.10 -36.31
C ILE A 245 5.00 -7.31 -35.95
N ARG A 246 5.50 -8.11 -35.00
CA ARG A 246 4.76 -9.22 -34.44
C ARG A 246 3.67 -8.72 -33.50
N TYR A 247 2.48 -9.31 -33.50
CA TYR A 247 1.34 -8.83 -32.71
C TYR A 247 1.68 -8.61 -31.22
N ASP A 248 2.43 -9.51 -30.61
CA ASP A 248 2.86 -9.45 -29.20
C ASP A 248 3.98 -8.44 -28.91
N HIS A 249 4.59 -7.85 -29.94
CA HIS A 249 5.56 -6.75 -29.81
C HIS A 249 4.96 -5.39 -30.18
N PHE A 250 3.68 -5.33 -30.57
CA PHE A 250 3.09 -4.13 -31.13
C PHE A 250 3.13 -2.94 -30.16
N VAL A 251 2.88 -3.16 -28.86
CA VAL A 251 2.90 -2.09 -27.85
C VAL A 251 4.28 -1.45 -27.70
N GLY A 252 5.36 -2.18 -28.02
CA GLY A 252 6.72 -1.63 -28.05
C GLY A 252 6.91 -0.53 -29.10
N THR A 253 5.92 -0.30 -29.97
CA THR A 253 5.92 0.87 -30.89
C THR A 253 5.32 2.14 -30.32
N LEU A 254 4.70 2.04 -29.14
CA LEU A 254 4.01 3.13 -28.47
C LEU A 254 4.71 3.54 -27.19
N ILE A 255 5.23 2.55 -26.44
CA ILE A 255 5.97 2.74 -25.19
C ILE A 255 7.33 2.03 -25.29
N ASP A 256 8.37 2.64 -24.72
CA ASP A 256 9.70 2.02 -24.58
C ASP A 256 9.70 0.94 -23.48
N LEU A 257 9.05 -0.20 -23.78
CA LEU A 257 8.94 -1.32 -22.85
C LEU A 257 10.30 -1.96 -22.58
N ASP A 258 11.16 -2.04 -23.60
CA ASP A 258 12.49 -2.63 -23.49
C ASP A 258 13.39 -1.75 -22.61
N GLY A 259 13.38 -0.43 -22.80
CA GLY A 259 14.08 0.51 -21.92
C GLY A 259 13.55 0.46 -20.49
N HIS A 260 12.23 0.36 -20.31
CA HIS A 260 11.61 0.17 -18.98
C HIS A 260 12.12 -1.09 -18.29
N LEU A 261 12.09 -2.25 -18.96
CA LEU A 261 12.55 -3.52 -18.39
C LEU A 261 14.07 -3.57 -18.21
N ALA A 262 14.84 -2.93 -19.10
CA ALA A 262 16.29 -2.80 -18.97
C ALA A 262 16.68 -1.95 -17.75
N ALA A 263 15.95 -0.87 -17.46
CA ALA A 263 16.15 -0.09 -16.23
C ALA A 263 15.89 -0.93 -14.97
N VAL A 264 14.88 -1.81 -15.01
CA VAL A 264 14.58 -2.74 -13.91
C VAL A 264 15.69 -3.81 -13.74
N ALA A 265 16.19 -4.35 -14.86
CA ALA A 265 17.28 -5.33 -14.88
C ALA A 265 18.62 -4.74 -14.42
N THR A 266 18.93 -3.49 -14.79
CA THR A 266 20.15 -2.79 -14.36
C THR A 266 20.08 -2.31 -12.92
N ALA A 267 18.88 -2.01 -12.40
CA ALA A 267 18.66 -1.79 -10.98
C ALA A 267 18.79 -3.09 -10.17
N ALA A 268 18.66 -4.26 -10.81
CA ALA A 268 19.02 -5.53 -10.18
C ALA A 268 20.55 -5.66 -10.10
N PRO A 269 21.10 -6.16 -9.00
CA PRO A 269 22.54 -6.31 -8.88
C PRO A 269 23.09 -7.26 -9.96
N VAL A 270 24.14 -6.79 -10.65
CA VAL A 270 25.04 -7.52 -11.57
C VAL A 270 25.40 -8.91 -10.99
N PRO A 271 25.50 -9.97 -11.85
CA PRO A 271 24.77 -11.21 -11.68
C PRO A 271 25.11 -11.93 -10.37
N PRO A 272 24.14 -12.63 -9.76
CA PRO A 272 24.39 -13.29 -8.49
C PRO A 272 25.35 -14.47 -8.69
N PRO A 273 26.35 -14.68 -7.80
CA PRO A 273 26.80 -16.03 -7.53
C PRO A 273 25.56 -16.85 -7.11
N GLN A 274 25.40 -18.02 -7.71
CA GLN A 274 24.40 -19.08 -7.42
C GLN A 274 23.19 -18.63 -6.58
N ARG A 275 22.01 -18.43 -7.23
CA ARG A 275 20.76 -18.04 -6.57
C ARG A 275 20.53 -18.88 -5.32
N ALA A 276 20.52 -18.22 -4.16
CA ALA A 276 20.15 -18.89 -2.93
C ALA A 276 18.61 -19.00 -2.91
N PRO A 277 18.04 -20.22 -2.79
CA PRO A 277 16.59 -20.41 -2.78
C PRO A 277 15.95 -19.61 -1.64
N LEU A 278 14.74 -19.11 -1.89
CA LEU A 278 13.97 -18.31 -0.94
C LEU A 278 12.69 -19.07 -0.62
N ALA A 279 12.58 -19.66 0.56
CA ALA A 279 11.37 -20.38 0.92
C ALA A 279 10.16 -19.44 1.06
N GLY A 280 8.98 -19.90 0.65
CA GLY A 280 7.72 -19.20 0.78
C GLY A 280 6.62 -20.14 1.25
N ALA A 281 5.76 -19.65 2.15
CA ALA A 281 4.49 -20.29 2.50
C ALA A 281 3.35 -19.57 1.80
N LEU A 282 2.52 -20.30 1.05
CA LEU A 282 1.29 -19.81 0.47
C LEU A 282 0.17 -19.91 1.51
N LEU A 283 -0.48 -18.79 1.81
CA LEU A 283 -1.68 -18.74 2.63
C LEU A 283 -2.89 -18.44 1.76
N THR A 284 -3.94 -19.24 1.92
CA THR A 284 -5.26 -19.01 1.31
C THR A 284 -6.32 -18.90 2.39
N SER A 285 -7.31 -18.05 2.19
CA SER A 285 -8.45 -17.94 3.11
C SER A 285 -9.40 -19.13 2.96
N ASP A 286 -9.88 -19.69 4.08
CA ASP A 286 -10.97 -20.66 4.12
C ASP A 286 -12.29 -19.91 3.82
N PRO A 287 -13.01 -20.26 2.74
CA PRO A 287 -14.19 -19.53 2.28
C PRO A 287 -15.39 -19.59 3.24
N ARG A 288 -15.34 -20.45 4.27
CA ARG A 288 -16.40 -20.56 5.28
C ARG A 288 -16.11 -19.80 6.56
N THR A 289 -14.83 -19.62 6.90
CA THR A 289 -14.41 -19.04 8.19
C THR A 289 -13.62 -17.74 8.05
N GLY A 290 -13.18 -17.38 6.84
CA GLY A 290 -12.28 -16.24 6.60
C GLY A 290 -10.85 -16.47 7.12
N GLU A 291 -10.53 -17.69 7.58
CA GLU A 291 -9.24 -17.98 8.19
C GLU A 291 -8.18 -18.28 7.13
N SER A 292 -7.05 -17.57 7.18
CA SER A 292 -5.88 -17.91 6.38
C SER A 292 -5.24 -19.23 6.86
N ARG A 293 -5.14 -20.22 5.96
CA ARG A 293 -4.41 -21.47 6.18
C ARG A 293 -3.22 -21.58 5.24
N ILE A 294 -2.14 -22.16 5.74
CA ILE A 294 -0.99 -22.50 4.88
C ILE A 294 -1.42 -23.67 3.99
N THR A 295 -1.40 -23.47 2.68
CA THR A 295 -1.74 -24.49 1.69
C THR A 295 -0.54 -25.13 1.02
N ASP A 296 0.55 -24.37 0.88
CA ASP A 296 1.79 -24.85 0.26
C ASP A 296 3.01 -24.19 0.89
N VAL A 297 4.14 -24.90 0.89
CA VAL A 297 5.45 -24.39 1.34
C VAL A 297 6.52 -24.91 0.38
N ALA A 298 7.09 -24.01 -0.42
CA ALA A 298 8.07 -24.35 -1.44
C ALA A 298 9.03 -23.18 -1.68
N ASP A 299 9.83 -23.25 -2.76
CA ASP A 299 10.59 -22.10 -3.23
C ASP A 299 9.61 -20.99 -3.70
N ALA A 300 9.86 -19.75 -3.28
CA ALA A 300 8.94 -18.64 -3.45
C ALA A 300 8.80 -18.24 -4.92
N GLN A 301 9.84 -18.43 -5.74
CA GLN A 301 9.83 -18.08 -7.15
C GLN A 301 8.83 -18.93 -7.95
N PRO A 302 8.86 -20.28 -7.89
CA PRO A 302 7.82 -21.12 -8.49
C PRO A 302 6.39 -20.80 -8.01
N LEU A 303 6.19 -20.60 -6.71
CA LEU A 303 4.88 -20.26 -6.14
C LEU A 303 4.36 -18.92 -6.68
N LEU A 304 5.22 -17.89 -6.69
CA LEU A 304 4.87 -16.57 -7.23
C LEU A 304 4.57 -16.64 -8.73
N ALA A 305 5.40 -17.36 -9.49
CA ALA A 305 5.18 -17.53 -10.92
C ALA A 305 3.85 -18.26 -11.20
N GLN A 306 3.50 -19.28 -10.42
CA GLN A 306 2.22 -19.97 -10.54
C GLN A 306 1.03 -19.04 -10.29
N LEU A 307 1.10 -18.22 -9.24
CA LEU A 307 0.04 -17.24 -8.93
C LEU A 307 -0.07 -16.14 -9.99
N ALA A 308 1.05 -15.77 -10.61
CA ALA A 308 1.13 -14.73 -11.63
C ALA A 308 0.71 -15.19 -13.05
N ARG A 309 0.46 -16.49 -13.27
CA ARG A 309 0.03 -17.04 -14.58
C ARG A 309 -1.35 -16.56 -15.05
N GLY A 310 -2.23 -16.12 -14.14
CA GLY A 310 -3.54 -15.54 -14.50
C GLY A 310 -3.43 -14.08 -14.95
N SER A 311 -4.54 -13.37 -15.16
CA SER A 311 -4.61 -11.92 -15.50
C SER A 311 -4.16 -10.97 -14.37
N ALA A 312 -3.30 -11.46 -13.49
CA ALA A 312 -3.00 -10.92 -12.18
C ALA A 312 -2.21 -9.62 -12.21
N ASN A 313 -2.59 -8.70 -11.30
CA ASN A 313 -1.75 -7.59 -10.85
C ASN A 313 -1.13 -7.98 -9.52
N VAL A 314 0.19 -8.06 -9.48
CA VAL A 314 0.94 -8.53 -8.31
C VAL A 314 1.27 -7.34 -7.42
N LEU A 315 0.62 -7.29 -6.26
CA LEU A 315 0.70 -6.24 -5.26
C LEU A 315 1.52 -6.71 -4.05
N VAL A 316 2.75 -6.24 -3.88
CA VAL A 316 3.66 -6.83 -2.87
C VAL A 316 4.04 -5.86 -1.77
N LEU A 317 3.92 -6.36 -0.54
CA LEU A 317 4.22 -5.69 0.71
C LEU A 317 5.18 -6.55 1.51
N GLY A 318 6.23 -5.99 2.13
CA GLY A 318 7.12 -6.78 2.98
C GLY A 318 8.34 -6.02 3.49
N ARG A 319 9.04 -6.57 4.48
CA ARG A 319 10.21 -5.93 5.09
C ARG A 319 11.29 -5.61 4.06
N SER A 320 11.97 -4.48 4.23
CA SER A 320 13.18 -4.14 3.47
C SER A 320 14.23 -5.28 3.59
N GLY A 321 14.84 -5.70 2.48
CA GLY A 321 15.94 -6.67 2.47
C GLY A 321 15.54 -8.15 2.39
N SER A 322 14.25 -8.49 2.44
CA SER A 322 13.73 -9.88 2.39
C SER A 322 13.94 -10.61 1.05
N GLY A 323 14.48 -9.93 0.04
CA GLY A 323 14.57 -10.44 -1.33
C GLY A 323 13.29 -10.28 -2.15
N LYS A 324 12.22 -9.69 -1.59
CA LYS A 324 10.95 -9.42 -2.29
C LYS A 324 11.16 -8.71 -3.62
N SER A 325 11.89 -7.60 -3.64
CA SER A 325 12.11 -6.80 -4.85
C SER A 325 12.91 -7.58 -5.89
N THR A 326 13.88 -8.38 -5.46
CA THR A 326 14.64 -9.25 -6.37
C THR A 326 13.76 -10.34 -6.97
N LEU A 327 12.91 -10.96 -6.17
CA LEU A 327 11.94 -11.97 -6.61
C LEU A 327 10.97 -11.38 -7.65
N LEU A 328 10.48 -10.16 -7.40
CA LEU A 328 9.57 -9.44 -8.27
C LEU A 328 10.21 -8.97 -9.57
N ARG A 329 11.43 -8.45 -9.51
CA ARG A 329 12.18 -8.11 -10.73
C ARG A 329 12.42 -9.35 -11.57
N THR A 330 12.82 -10.47 -10.94
CA THR A 330 12.95 -11.76 -11.63
C THR A 330 11.63 -12.20 -12.28
N LEU A 331 10.48 -11.95 -11.64
CA LEU A 331 9.18 -12.29 -12.22
C LEU A 331 8.91 -11.55 -13.54
N VAL A 332 9.36 -10.30 -13.68
CA VAL A 332 9.21 -9.54 -14.92
C VAL A 332 10.39 -9.66 -15.89
N THR A 333 11.61 -9.99 -15.43
CA THR A 333 12.80 -10.08 -16.29
C THR A 333 13.12 -11.49 -16.79
N ASP A 334 12.85 -12.53 -15.99
CA ASP A 334 13.33 -13.90 -16.24
C ASP A 334 12.21 -14.91 -16.53
N ALA A 335 10.95 -14.50 -16.46
CA ALA A 335 9.86 -15.40 -16.74
C ALA A 335 10.05 -15.99 -18.16
N PRO A 336 10.02 -17.34 -18.32
CA PRO A 336 9.98 -17.92 -19.65
C PRO A 336 8.85 -17.24 -20.41
N HIS A 337 9.11 -16.82 -21.64
CA HIS A 337 8.18 -16.05 -22.46
C HIS A 337 6.79 -16.70 -22.48
N ASP A 338 5.95 -16.31 -21.52
CA ASP A 338 4.52 -16.36 -21.68
C ASP A 338 4.29 -15.31 -22.77
N LYS A 339 4.23 -15.79 -24.03
CA LYS A 339 4.41 -14.99 -25.25
C LYS A 339 3.32 -13.93 -25.42
N ASP A 340 2.30 -13.94 -24.56
CA ASP A 340 1.05 -13.23 -24.78
C ASP A 340 0.83 -12.02 -23.85
N ARG A 341 1.78 -11.68 -22.96
CA ARG A 341 1.61 -10.56 -22.00
C ARG A 341 2.77 -9.57 -21.91
N TYR A 342 2.42 -8.29 -21.93
CA TYR A 342 3.29 -7.15 -21.61
C TYR A 342 3.60 -7.10 -20.12
N ARG A 343 4.77 -6.59 -19.74
CA ARG A 343 5.26 -6.64 -18.35
C ARG A 343 5.59 -5.24 -17.84
N PHE A 344 5.00 -4.85 -16.72
CA PHE A 344 5.25 -3.59 -16.06
C PHE A 344 5.72 -3.82 -14.63
N TYR A 345 6.63 -2.97 -14.18
CA TYR A 345 7.17 -2.98 -12.83
C TYR A 345 7.32 -1.55 -12.35
N PHE A 346 6.72 -1.27 -11.21
CA PHE A 346 6.69 0.07 -10.62
C PHE A 346 7.24 -0.02 -9.20
N ASP A 347 8.36 0.67 -8.99
CA ASP A 347 8.99 0.81 -7.67
C ASP A 347 8.40 2.06 -6.99
N LEU A 348 7.38 1.85 -6.15
CA LEU A 348 6.65 2.95 -5.53
C LEU A 348 7.48 3.69 -4.46
N SER A 349 8.65 3.19 -4.07
CA SER A 349 9.61 3.97 -3.26
C SER A 349 10.11 5.24 -3.97
N LEU A 350 9.95 5.30 -5.30
CA LEU A 350 10.31 6.44 -6.14
C LEU A 350 9.14 7.41 -6.39
N LYS A 351 7.94 7.09 -5.91
CA LYS A 351 6.76 7.96 -6.00
C LYS A 351 6.88 9.08 -4.96
N ALA A 352 6.72 10.33 -5.39
CA ALA A 352 6.69 11.44 -4.44
C ALA A 352 5.38 11.43 -3.63
N LYS A 353 5.41 12.03 -2.44
CA LYS A 353 4.24 12.09 -1.54
C LYS A 353 3.03 12.76 -2.22
N ASP A 354 3.26 13.90 -2.88
CA ASP A 354 2.20 14.69 -3.52
C ASP A 354 1.94 14.30 -4.99
N GLU A 355 2.69 13.33 -5.52
CA GLU A 355 2.52 12.82 -6.90
C GLU A 355 1.39 11.78 -6.91
N THR A 356 0.45 11.90 -7.84
CA THR A 356 -0.60 10.89 -8.02
C THR A 356 -0.05 9.65 -8.74
N TYR A 357 -0.70 8.49 -8.59
CA TYR A 357 -0.27 7.29 -9.32
C TYR A 357 -0.24 7.44 -10.85
N PRO A 358 -1.23 8.10 -11.50
CA PRO A 358 -1.17 8.38 -12.93
C PRO A 358 0.05 9.22 -13.36
N GLU A 359 0.41 10.24 -12.58
CA GLU A 359 1.59 11.07 -12.83
C GLU A 359 2.88 10.25 -12.70
N PHE A 360 2.96 9.43 -11.65
CA PHE A 360 4.09 8.52 -11.42
C PHE A 360 4.29 7.54 -12.58
N VAL A 361 3.22 6.88 -13.03
CA VAL A 361 3.26 5.96 -14.17
C VAL A 361 3.68 6.69 -15.44
N SER A 362 3.12 7.86 -15.71
CA SER A 362 3.44 8.64 -16.92
C SER A 362 4.90 9.14 -16.93
N ARG A 363 5.47 9.42 -15.75
CA ARG A 363 6.88 9.77 -15.58
C ARG A 363 7.82 8.58 -15.76
N THR A 364 7.43 7.40 -15.29
CA THR A 364 8.26 6.18 -15.31
C THR A 364 8.15 5.39 -16.61
N LEU A 365 7.03 5.52 -17.34
CA LEU A 365 6.79 4.93 -18.65
C LEU A 365 6.61 6.03 -19.72
N PRO A 366 7.67 6.74 -20.13
CA PRO A 366 7.55 7.73 -21.19
C PRO A 366 7.14 7.03 -22.51
N PRO A 367 6.15 7.55 -23.24
CA PRO A 367 5.83 7.06 -24.58
C PRO A 367 6.95 7.42 -25.56
N LEU A 368 7.05 6.66 -26.65
CA LEU A 368 8.03 6.92 -27.71
C LEU A 368 7.74 8.21 -28.48
N SER A 369 6.48 8.67 -28.48
CA SER A 369 6.07 9.96 -29.02
C SER A 369 5.81 10.97 -27.88
N PRO A 370 6.43 12.17 -27.91
CA PRO A 370 6.19 13.21 -26.91
C PRO A 370 4.71 13.65 -26.83
N ASP A 371 4.00 13.61 -27.95
CA ASP A 371 2.59 14.04 -28.04
C ASP A 371 1.62 13.10 -27.30
N ASP A 372 2.08 11.88 -26.97
CA ASP A 372 1.28 10.87 -26.28
C ASP A 372 1.58 10.80 -24.77
N ARG A 373 2.44 11.69 -24.24
CA ARG A 373 2.84 11.70 -22.82
C ARG A 373 1.66 11.73 -21.87
N ASP A 374 0.66 12.56 -22.17
CA ASP A 374 -0.54 12.73 -21.34
C ASP A 374 -1.47 11.50 -21.41
N ARG A 375 -1.23 10.57 -22.34
CA ARG A 375 -2.02 9.35 -22.55
C ARG A 375 -1.29 8.07 -22.16
N ALA A 376 -0.06 8.17 -21.65
CA ALA A 376 0.73 7.02 -21.24
C ALA A 376 0.02 6.17 -20.18
N PHE A 377 -0.59 6.82 -19.20
CA PHE A 377 -1.38 6.15 -18.18
C PHE A 377 -2.64 5.47 -18.73
N ASP A 378 -3.37 6.12 -19.64
CA ASP A 378 -4.56 5.53 -20.27
C ASP A 378 -4.20 4.30 -21.12
N LEU A 379 -3.07 4.35 -21.85
CA LEU A 379 -2.54 3.22 -22.61
C LEU A 379 -2.18 2.07 -21.67
N PHE A 380 -1.46 2.36 -20.58
CA PHE A 380 -1.14 1.36 -19.56
C PHE A 380 -2.41 0.74 -18.96
N LEU A 381 -3.39 1.54 -18.57
CA LEU A 381 -4.67 1.06 -18.04
C LEU A 381 -5.42 0.17 -19.03
N TYR A 382 -5.41 0.53 -20.32
CA TYR A 382 -6.04 -0.28 -21.36
C TYR A 382 -5.41 -1.69 -21.43
N LEU A 383 -4.09 -1.79 -21.34
CA LEU A 383 -3.34 -3.07 -21.38
C LEU A 383 -3.60 -3.93 -20.15
N VAL A 384 -3.70 -3.31 -18.98
CA VAL A 384 -4.05 -4.02 -17.74
C VAL A 384 -5.48 -4.54 -17.81
N ARG A 385 -6.44 -3.71 -18.23
CA ARG A 385 -7.87 -4.08 -18.33
C ARG A 385 -8.17 -5.05 -19.46
N SER A 386 -7.34 -5.13 -20.50
CA SER A 386 -7.47 -6.15 -21.54
C SER A 386 -6.97 -7.53 -21.10
N GLY A 387 -6.36 -7.65 -19.91
CA GLY A 387 -5.68 -8.86 -19.46
C GLY A 387 -4.34 -9.13 -20.16
N SER A 388 -3.89 -8.19 -21.00
CA SER A 388 -2.69 -8.33 -21.82
C SER A 388 -1.42 -7.89 -21.10
N ALA A 389 -1.51 -7.44 -19.84
CA ALA A 389 -0.36 -7.00 -19.05
C ALA A 389 -0.29 -7.68 -17.69
N LEU A 390 0.94 -8.02 -17.27
CA LEU A 390 1.32 -8.30 -15.89
C LEU A 390 1.86 -7.00 -15.29
N CYS A 391 1.17 -6.45 -14.28
CA CYS A 391 1.66 -5.31 -13.52
C CYS A 391 2.19 -5.76 -12.16
N VAL A 392 3.42 -5.37 -11.84
CA VAL A 392 4.05 -5.57 -10.53
C VAL A 392 4.21 -4.24 -9.83
N LEU A 393 3.63 -4.12 -8.63
CA LEU A 393 3.75 -2.97 -7.74
C LEU A 393 4.63 -3.36 -6.54
N ASP A 394 5.83 -2.78 -6.47
CA ASP A 394 6.80 -2.99 -5.38
C ASP A 394 6.81 -1.79 -4.44
N ALA A 395 7.27 -2.00 -3.19
CA ALA A 395 7.43 -0.98 -2.16
C ALA A 395 6.16 -0.16 -1.83
N ILE A 396 4.99 -0.80 -1.87
CA ILE A 396 3.71 -0.13 -1.55
C ILE A 396 3.69 0.41 -0.13
N ASP A 397 4.27 -0.33 0.82
CA ASP A 397 4.41 0.11 2.21
C ASP A 397 5.26 1.38 2.35
N GLU A 398 6.17 1.63 1.40
CA GLU A 398 6.96 2.85 1.35
C GLU A 398 6.22 4.02 0.67
N ALA A 399 5.17 3.76 -0.11
CA ALA A 399 4.35 4.78 -0.76
C ALA A 399 3.12 5.20 0.06
N VAL A 400 2.90 4.57 1.22
CA VAL A 400 1.83 4.99 2.12
C VAL A 400 2.24 6.29 2.82
N ASP A 401 1.53 7.38 2.54
CA ASP A 401 1.83 8.72 3.08
C ASP A 401 1.83 8.80 4.61
N GLU A 402 0.99 7.97 5.23
CA GLU A 402 0.88 7.79 6.68
C GLU A 402 0.76 6.29 6.94
N PRO A 403 1.62 5.66 7.77
CA PRO A 403 1.58 4.22 8.06
C PRO A 403 0.34 3.79 8.90
N SER A 404 -0.82 4.38 8.65
CA SER A 404 -2.12 4.08 9.23
C SER A 404 -2.97 3.25 8.27
N PRO A 405 -3.99 2.52 8.77
CA PRO A 405 -4.93 1.83 7.88
C PRO A 405 -5.58 2.79 6.89
N ALA A 406 -5.89 4.03 7.30
CA ALA A 406 -6.45 5.05 6.42
C ALA A 406 -5.48 5.51 5.32
N GLY A 407 -4.18 5.62 5.61
CA GLY A 407 -3.16 5.86 4.60
C GLY A 407 -3.11 4.72 3.58
N PHE A 408 -3.09 3.47 4.05
CA PHE A 408 -3.08 2.30 3.18
C PHE A 408 -4.33 2.23 2.29
N LEU A 409 -5.51 2.52 2.84
CA LEU A 409 -6.76 2.55 2.10
C LEU A 409 -6.78 3.62 1.00
N ARG A 410 -6.26 4.82 1.28
CA ARG A 410 -6.11 5.88 0.26
C ARG A 410 -5.22 5.44 -0.89
N LEU A 411 -4.04 4.89 -0.57
CA LEU A 411 -3.11 4.38 -1.58
C LEU A 411 -3.71 3.22 -2.38
N PHE A 412 -4.43 2.31 -1.72
CA PHE A 412 -5.12 1.21 -2.37
C PHE A 412 -6.22 1.70 -3.32
N ALA A 413 -6.96 2.75 -2.92
CA ALA A 413 -7.95 3.39 -3.78
C ALA A 413 -7.31 4.04 -5.02
N ASP A 414 -6.13 4.65 -4.91
CA ASP A 414 -5.41 5.22 -6.05
C ASP A 414 -5.00 4.17 -7.10
N PHE A 415 -4.75 2.92 -6.68
CA PHE A 415 -4.45 1.80 -7.58
C PHE A 415 -5.68 1.00 -7.99
N ALA A 416 -6.85 1.25 -7.40
CA ALA A 416 -8.10 0.59 -7.76
C ALA A 416 -8.37 0.56 -9.30
N PRO A 417 -8.03 1.60 -10.09
CA PRO A 417 -8.24 1.59 -11.54
C PRO A 417 -7.47 0.51 -12.31
N VAL A 418 -6.34 0.03 -11.76
CA VAL A 418 -5.55 -1.07 -12.34
C VAL A 418 -6.04 -2.44 -11.89
N LEU A 419 -6.83 -2.54 -10.82
CA LEU A 419 -7.37 -3.82 -10.34
C LEU A 419 -8.56 -4.28 -11.22
N SER A 420 -8.70 -5.59 -11.39
CA SER A 420 -9.77 -6.24 -12.17
C SER A 420 -10.30 -7.48 -11.45
N ALA A 421 -11.46 -7.99 -11.87
CA ALA A 421 -12.03 -9.26 -11.37
C ALA A 421 -11.15 -10.50 -11.68
N GLU A 422 -10.10 -10.32 -12.49
CA GLU A 422 -9.14 -11.36 -12.86
C GLU A 422 -7.74 -11.10 -12.26
N SER A 423 -7.60 -10.03 -11.45
CA SER A 423 -6.36 -9.67 -10.77
C SER A 423 -6.08 -10.55 -9.55
N SER A 424 -5.08 -11.42 -9.57
CA SER A 424 -4.58 -12.06 -8.34
C SER A 424 -3.66 -11.12 -7.56
N VAL A 425 -4.13 -10.64 -6.40
CA VAL A 425 -3.32 -9.84 -5.47
C VAL A 425 -2.42 -10.79 -4.68
N VAL A 426 -1.09 -10.72 -4.88
CA VAL A 426 -0.12 -11.59 -4.19
C VAL A 426 0.80 -10.82 -3.26
N MET A 427 0.67 -11.01 -1.95
CA MET A 427 1.42 -10.25 -0.94
C MET A 427 2.54 -11.05 -0.27
N SER A 428 3.69 -10.43 -0.01
CA SER A 428 4.83 -11.10 0.64
C SER A 428 5.16 -10.61 2.05
N SER A 429 4.26 -10.82 3.02
CA SER A 429 4.37 -10.16 4.33
C SER A 429 5.40 -10.80 5.27
N ARG A 430 6.15 -9.94 6.00
CA ARG A 430 6.78 -10.22 7.30
C ARG A 430 6.59 -9.07 8.32
N VAL A 431 5.80 -8.03 8.00
CA VAL A 431 5.73 -6.78 8.79
C VAL A 431 4.46 -6.72 9.62
N ALA A 432 4.63 -6.41 10.92
CA ALA A 432 3.59 -6.39 11.96
C ALA A 432 2.38 -5.53 11.59
N PHE A 433 2.59 -4.32 11.04
CA PHE A 433 1.49 -3.38 10.79
C PHE A 433 0.34 -3.96 9.96
N LEU A 434 0.64 -4.67 8.86
CA LEU A 434 -0.38 -5.17 7.93
C LEU A 434 -0.83 -6.60 8.26
N ALA A 435 0.04 -7.41 8.87
CA ALA A 435 -0.32 -8.76 9.32
C ALA A 435 -1.19 -8.73 10.59
N ASP A 436 -1.00 -7.75 11.46
CA ASP A 436 -1.75 -7.61 12.71
C ASP A 436 -2.97 -6.70 12.57
N SER A 437 -3.02 -5.77 11.62
CA SER A 437 -4.17 -4.89 11.37
C SER A 437 -5.42 -5.69 10.97
N PRO A 438 -6.49 -5.69 11.79
CA PRO A 438 -7.76 -6.31 11.42
C PRO A 438 -8.39 -5.67 10.18
N GLN A 439 -8.20 -4.36 9.97
CA GLN A 439 -8.74 -3.64 8.81
C GLN A 439 -8.05 -4.07 7.52
N VAL A 440 -6.75 -4.29 7.56
CA VAL A 440 -5.99 -4.80 6.42
C VAL A 440 -6.31 -6.27 6.19
N ARG A 441 -6.41 -7.09 7.24
CA ARG A 441 -6.89 -8.47 7.09
C ARG A 441 -8.30 -8.52 6.50
N GLY A 442 -9.18 -7.59 6.86
CA GLY A 442 -10.51 -7.44 6.26
C GLY A 442 -10.50 -7.00 4.79
N LEU A 443 -9.53 -6.20 4.36
CA LEU A 443 -9.28 -5.93 2.92
C LEU A 443 -8.87 -7.20 2.16
N LEU A 444 -8.12 -8.08 2.81
CA LEU A 444 -7.58 -9.31 2.21
C LEU A 444 -8.54 -10.50 2.34
N ASP A 445 -9.58 -10.36 3.16
CA ASP A 445 -10.63 -11.35 3.37
C ASP A 445 -11.92 -10.88 2.69
N HIS A 446 -12.25 -11.50 1.56
CA HIS A 446 -13.42 -11.20 0.74
C HIS A 446 -14.75 -11.22 1.53
N HIS A 447 -14.79 -11.89 2.69
CA HIS A 447 -15.99 -12.06 3.50
C HIS A 447 -16.10 -11.12 4.70
N SER A 448 -15.08 -10.30 4.96
CA SER A 448 -15.11 -9.35 6.07
C SER A 448 -15.85 -8.08 5.65
N PRO A 449 -16.73 -7.52 6.50
CA PRO A 449 -17.37 -6.24 6.22
C PRO A 449 -16.29 -5.15 6.12
N LEU A 450 -16.10 -4.63 4.91
CA LEU A 450 -15.27 -3.47 4.65
C LEU A 450 -15.93 -2.20 5.22
N SER A 451 -15.13 -1.21 5.61
CA SER A 451 -15.69 0.08 6.06
C SER A 451 -16.50 0.73 4.95
N GLU A 452 -17.64 1.35 5.29
CA GLU A 452 -18.54 2.02 4.33
C GLU A 452 -17.79 3.02 3.43
N GLN A 453 -16.88 3.82 3.99
CA GLN A 453 -16.05 4.78 3.23
C GLN A 453 -15.19 4.11 2.14
N LEU A 454 -14.60 2.95 2.44
CA LEU A 454 -13.82 2.20 1.48
C LEU A 454 -14.71 1.57 0.41
N VAL A 455 -15.84 1.00 0.82
CA VAL A 455 -16.82 0.42 -0.10
C VAL A 455 -17.32 1.48 -1.09
N GLU A 456 -17.62 2.68 -0.61
CA GLU A 456 -17.99 3.82 -1.45
C GLU A 456 -16.87 4.22 -2.41
N GLN A 457 -15.62 4.30 -1.95
CA GLN A 457 -14.47 4.62 -2.81
C GLN A 457 -14.17 3.53 -3.85
N MET A 458 -14.26 2.26 -3.45
CA MET A 458 -14.12 1.13 -4.36
C MET A 458 -15.22 1.17 -5.41
N TYR A 459 -16.48 1.38 -5.04
CA TYR A 459 -17.58 1.53 -5.98
C TYR A 459 -17.45 2.77 -6.89
N ALA A 460 -17.01 3.91 -6.36
CA ALA A 460 -16.73 5.11 -7.14
C ALA A 460 -15.66 4.86 -8.21
N ASN A 461 -14.65 4.05 -7.86
CA ASN A 461 -13.60 3.60 -8.78
C ASN A 461 -13.94 2.30 -9.52
N GLY A 462 -15.14 1.74 -9.31
CA GLY A 462 -15.68 0.56 -9.99
C GLY A 462 -15.11 -0.78 -9.62
N VAL A 463 -14.41 -0.86 -8.51
CA VAL A 463 -14.05 -2.12 -7.88
C VAL A 463 -15.27 -2.56 -7.07
N ASP A 464 -15.91 -3.63 -7.50
CA ASP A 464 -16.93 -4.30 -6.70
C ASP A 464 -16.22 -5.10 -5.60
N PRO A 465 -16.36 -4.73 -4.31
CA PRO A 465 -15.66 -5.43 -3.25
C PRO A 465 -16.06 -6.90 -3.15
N ASP A 466 -17.29 -7.24 -3.55
CA ASP A 466 -17.79 -8.61 -3.61
C ASP A 466 -17.27 -9.38 -4.84
N ARG A 467 -16.47 -8.75 -5.71
CA ARG A 467 -15.83 -9.37 -6.89
C ARG A 467 -14.31 -9.22 -6.91
N MET A 468 -13.68 -8.76 -5.83
CA MET A 468 -12.21 -8.76 -5.75
C MET A 468 -11.68 -10.20 -5.82
N PRO A 469 -10.65 -10.50 -6.63
CA PRO A 469 -10.26 -11.87 -6.90
C PRO A 469 -9.25 -12.29 -5.84
N HIS A 470 -9.52 -13.42 -5.18
CA HIS A 470 -8.57 -14.29 -4.51
C HIS A 470 -7.24 -13.65 -4.11
N VAL A 471 -7.22 -12.96 -2.97
CA VAL A 471 -5.97 -12.53 -2.34
C VAL A 471 -5.23 -13.79 -1.89
N SER A 472 -4.03 -13.98 -2.41
CA SER A 472 -3.10 -15.02 -1.98
C SER A 472 -1.94 -14.38 -1.26
N VAL A 473 -1.57 -14.85 -0.08
CA VAL A 473 -0.42 -14.29 0.65
C VAL A 473 0.74 -15.27 0.55
N LEU A 474 1.80 -14.89 -0.17
CA LEU A 474 3.05 -15.63 -0.24
C LEU A 474 4.01 -15.12 0.86
N ARG A 475 3.92 -15.66 2.06
CA ARG A 475 4.81 -15.29 3.16
C ARG A 475 6.23 -15.81 2.90
N LEU A 476 7.20 -14.90 2.72
CA LEU A 476 8.61 -15.27 2.61
C LEU A 476 9.12 -15.77 3.97
N ILE A 477 9.84 -16.88 3.95
CA ILE A 477 10.41 -17.51 5.13
C ILE A 477 11.91 -17.28 5.10
N ASP A 478 12.41 -16.57 6.11
CA ASP A 478 13.85 -16.46 6.30
C ASP A 478 14.36 -17.77 6.95
N GLY A 479 14.82 -18.71 6.12
CA GLY A 479 15.35 -20.03 6.52
C GLY A 479 14.87 -21.19 5.63
N HIS A 480 15.55 -22.35 5.69
CA HIS A 480 15.09 -23.57 5.00
C HIS A 480 14.10 -24.34 5.89
N PRO A 481 12.87 -24.64 5.44
CA PRO A 481 11.99 -25.56 6.16
C PRO A 481 12.55 -26.99 6.07
N GLN A 482 12.55 -27.71 7.19
CA GLN A 482 12.70 -29.18 7.14
C GLN A 482 11.40 -29.81 6.65
N PRO A 483 11.44 -30.82 5.75
CA PRO A 483 10.23 -31.50 5.29
C PRO A 483 9.49 -32.16 6.46
N GLY A 484 8.19 -31.89 6.60
CA GLY A 484 7.32 -32.54 7.59
C GLY A 484 7.22 -31.86 8.97
N THR A 485 7.91 -30.74 9.19
CA THR A 485 7.74 -29.93 10.40
C THR A 485 6.68 -28.85 10.16
N GLN A 486 5.63 -28.76 10.99
CA GLN A 486 4.83 -27.53 11.03
C GLN A 486 5.78 -26.36 11.33
N PRO A 487 5.58 -25.18 10.72
CA PRO A 487 6.33 -23.98 11.10
C PRO A 487 5.89 -23.58 12.51
N ALA A 488 6.45 -24.26 13.51
CA ALA A 488 6.46 -23.77 14.86
C ALA A 488 7.05 -22.36 14.81
N ALA A 489 6.48 -21.45 15.60
CA ALA A 489 6.93 -20.08 15.83
C ALA A 489 8.38 -20.08 16.32
N THR A 490 9.30 -20.34 15.40
CA THR A 490 10.72 -20.50 15.64
C THR A 490 11.30 -19.11 15.65
N THR A 491 11.70 -18.72 16.84
CA THR A 491 12.43 -17.51 17.24
C THR A 491 13.83 -17.40 16.64
N ALA A 492 14.18 -18.23 15.64
CA ALA A 492 15.42 -18.11 14.90
C ALA A 492 15.19 -17.24 13.65
N VAL A 493 15.67 -15.99 13.73
CA VAL A 493 15.76 -15.09 12.57
C VAL A 493 16.74 -15.71 11.58
N GLY A 494 16.25 -16.39 10.53
CA GLY A 494 17.11 -16.73 9.39
C GLY A 494 17.66 -15.45 8.75
N THR A 495 18.85 -15.53 8.18
CA THR A 495 19.49 -14.42 7.46
C THR A 495 18.74 -14.11 6.17
N THR A 496 18.28 -12.88 6.01
CA THR A 496 17.67 -12.37 4.79
C THR A 496 18.63 -12.44 3.58
N PRO A 497 18.12 -12.43 2.34
CA PRO A 497 18.97 -12.36 1.15
C PRO A 497 19.94 -11.17 1.12
N LEU A 498 19.51 -10.00 1.61
CA LEU A 498 20.40 -8.84 1.71
C LEU A 498 21.51 -9.07 2.73
N GLU A 499 21.20 -9.62 3.92
CA GLU A 499 22.20 -9.96 4.92
C GLU A 499 23.22 -10.97 4.37
N ARG A 500 22.78 -12.04 3.69
CA ARG A 500 23.68 -13.02 3.07
C ARG A 500 24.63 -12.39 2.06
N ARG A 501 24.10 -11.50 1.20
CA ARG A 501 24.91 -10.80 0.19
C ARG A 501 25.92 -9.85 0.82
N LEU A 502 25.52 -9.09 1.84
CA LEU A 502 26.42 -8.19 2.54
C LEU A 502 27.48 -8.96 3.32
N SER A 503 27.11 -10.05 4.02
CA SER A 503 28.06 -10.93 4.69
C SER A 503 29.10 -11.49 3.72
N ALA A 504 28.67 -11.94 2.53
CA ALA A 504 29.58 -12.40 1.49
C ALA A 504 30.49 -11.28 0.96
N ALA A 505 29.93 -10.10 0.67
CA ALA A 505 30.70 -8.95 0.16
C ALA A 505 31.71 -8.42 1.20
N LEU A 506 31.40 -8.55 2.49
CA LEU A 506 32.22 -8.08 3.60
C LEU A 506 33.10 -9.19 4.22
N ASN A 507 33.05 -10.42 3.70
CA ASN A 507 33.74 -11.59 4.26
C ASN A 507 33.45 -11.79 5.77
N VAL A 508 32.17 -11.76 6.16
CA VAL A 508 31.74 -11.96 7.55
C VAL A 508 31.30 -13.41 7.75
N ASP A 509 32.04 -14.16 8.58
CA ASP A 509 31.85 -15.60 8.80
C ASP A 509 30.64 -15.94 9.70
N HIS A 510 30.06 -14.95 10.37
CA HIS A 510 28.94 -15.13 11.30
C HIS A 510 27.73 -14.29 10.89
N PRO A 511 26.48 -14.75 11.16
CA PRO A 511 25.29 -13.96 10.92
C PRO A 511 25.33 -12.70 11.78
N ALA A 512 25.48 -11.54 11.14
CA ALA A 512 25.44 -10.23 11.76
C ALA A 512 24.09 -9.55 11.45
N PRO A 513 23.54 -8.73 12.38
CA PRO A 513 22.31 -8.00 12.13
C PRO A 513 22.44 -7.09 10.90
N LEU A 514 21.37 -6.95 10.11
CA LEU A 514 21.34 -6.09 8.93
C LEU A 514 21.94 -4.69 9.15
N GLY A 515 21.65 -4.03 10.28
CA GLY A 515 22.16 -2.69 10.58
C GLY A 515 23.68 -2.63 10.67
N GLU A 516 24.32 -3.66 11.22
CA GLU A 516 25.78 -3.78 11.30
C GLU A 516 26.39 -4.03 9.93
N LEU A 517 25.79 -4.93 9.13
CA LEU A 517 26.25 -5.21 7.78
C LEU A 517 26.17 -3.99 6.86
N LEU A 518 25.06 -3.25 6.93
CA LEU A 518 24.88 -2.00 6.20
C LEU A 518 25.90 -0.95 6.65
N ALA A 519 26.10 -0.78 7.97
CA ALA A 519 27.08 0.14 8.52
C ALA A 519 28.49 -0.16 8.00
N ARG A 520 28.93 -1.43 8.09
CA ARG A 520 30.23 -1.89 7.58
C ARG A 520 30.36 -1.64 6.08
N HIS A 521 29.31 -1.87 5.29
CA HIS A 521 29.35 -1.63 3.85
C HIS A 521 29.43 -0.15 3.49
N VAL A 522 28.70 0.72 4.20
CA VAL A 522 28.82 2.18 4.06
C VAL A 522 30.24 2.63 4.37
N ASP A 523 30.80 2.20 5.50
CA ASP A 523 32.13 2.61 5.95
C ASP A 523 33.22 2.07 5.01
N ALA A 524 33.09 0.84 4.51
CA ALA A 524 33.98 0.27 3.50
C ALA A 524 33.91 1.02 2.17
N THR A 525 32.71 1.43 1.73
CA THR A 525 32.54 2.21 0.49
C THR A 525 33.20 3.59 0.63
N LEU A 526 32.96 4.28 1.74
CA LEU A 526 33.61 5.57 2.02
C LEU A 526 35.13 5.43 2.10
N HIS A 527 35.63 4.36 2.72
CA HIS A 527 37.06 4.08 2.80
C HIS A 527 37.68 3.83 1.43
N ALA A 528 37.07 2.98 0.60
CA ALA A 528 37.53 2.70 -0.76
C ALA A 528 37.54 3.96 -1.65
N ALA A 529 36.60 4.88 -1.41
CA ALA A 529 36.57 6.18 -2.07
C ALA A 529 37.51 7.24 -1.43
N GLY A 530 38.16 6.98 -0.30
CA GLY A 530 38.94 8.00 0.42
C GLY A 530 38.09 9.16 0.96
N LEU A 531 36.82 8.90 1.25
CA LEU A 531 35.78 9.88 1.65
C LEU A 531 35.25 9.63 3.07
N THR A 532 36.02 8.99 3.95
CA THR A 532 35.58 8.64 5.32
C THR A 532 35.12 9.84 6.15
N HIS A 533 35.66 11.03 5.88
CA HIS A 533 35.25 12.28 6.53
C HIS A 533 33.81 12.70 6.20
N LEU A 534 33.22 12.19 5.10
CA LEU A 534 31.84 12.48 4.70
C LEU A 534 30.79 11.60 5.40
N SER A 535 31.18 10.70 6.31
CA SER A 535 30.23 9.78 6.96
C SER A 535 29.08 10.50 7.68
N ALA A 536 29.38 11.57 8.42
CA ALA A 536 28.37 12.40 9.09
C ALA A 536 27.52 13.19 8.08
N ALA A 537 28.15 13.84 7.10
CA ALA A 537 27.44 14.61 6.07
C ALA A 537 26.48 13.75 5.24
N LEU A 538 26.88 12.50 4.94
CA LEU A 538 26.02 11.53 4.25
C LEU A 538 24.82 11.12 5.11
N ALA A 539 25.02 10.94 6.42
CA ALA A 539 23.93 10.67 7.35
C ALA A 539 22.96 11.85 7.46
N ASP A 540 23.48 13.08 7.54
CA ASP A 540 22.69 14.30 7.62
C ASP A 540 21.86 14.52 6.35
N LEU A 541 22.48 14.42 5.17
CA LEU A 541 21.79 14.50 3.89
C LEU A 541 20.66 13.45 3.79
N ALA A 542 20.99 12.19 4.08
CA ALA A 542 20.03 11.09 3.99
C ALA A 542 18.88 11.22 4.98
N GLY A 543 19.18 11.61 6.23
CA GLY A 543 18.21 11.74 7.32
C GLY A 543 17.30 12.95 7.16
N GLN A 544 17.83 14.10 6.78
CA GLN A 544 17.03 15.29 6.47
C GLN A 544 16.11 15.02 5.28
N ALA A 545 16.63 14.41 4.20
CA ALA A 545 15.83 14.05 3.05
C ALA A 545 14.73 13.04 3.41
N PHE A 546 15.08 11.96 4.12
CA PHE A 546 14.12 10.90 4.45
C PHE A 546 13.00 11.40 5.35
N THR A 547 13.34 12.15 6.42
CA THR A 547 12.32 12.70 7.34
C THR A 547 11.38 13.69 6.66
N ALA A 548 11.84 14.36 5.59
CA ALA A 548 11.01 15.18 4.70
C ALA A 548 10.31 14.39 3.58
N GLY A 549 10.41 13.06 3.56
CA GLY A 549 9.75 12.19 2.58
C GLY A 549 10.47 12.02 1.24
N ARG A 550 11.73 12.47 1.11
CA ARG A 550 12.51 12.37 -0.13
C ARG A 550 13.47 11.17 -0.13
N THR A 551 13.46 10.40 -1.21
CA THR A 551 14.32 9.21 -1.43
C THR A 551 15.22 9.34 -2.67
N VAL A 552 15.00 10.39 -3.46
CA VAL A 552 15.72 10.69 -4.71
C VAL A 552 16.52 11.99 -4.53
N PHE A 553 17.78 11.94 -4.97
CA PHE A 553 18.78 12.99 -4.78
C PHE A 553 19.28 13.46 -6.15
N PRO A 554 19.00 14.72 -6.55
CA PRO A 554 19.63 15.31 -7.72
C PRO A 554 21.16 15.27 -7.60
N LEU A 555 21.86 15.01 -8.71
CA LEU A 555 23.33 14.94 -8.70
C LEU A 555 23.96 16.26 -8.23
N LEU A 556 23.31 17.40 -8.54
CA LEU A 556 23.74 18.72 -8.08
C LEU A 556 23.61 18.88 -6.56
N GLU A 557 22.60 18.28 -5.93
CA GLU A 557 22.43 18.29 -4.48
C GLU A 557 23.53 17.47 -3.80
N LEU A 558 23.86 16.29 -4.35
CA LEU A 558 24.97 15.45 -3.89
C LEU A 558 26.28 16.23 -3.97
N HIS A 559 26.54 16.90 -5.10
CA HIS A 559 27.72 17.73 -5.30
C HIS A 559 27.80 18.89 -4.28
N ASN A 560 26.70 19.62 -4.09
CA ASN A 560 26.69 20.81 -3.23
C ASN A 560 26.76 20.47 -1.74
N THR A 561 26.18 19.33 -1.33
CA THR A 561 26.12 18.94 0.09
C THR A 561 27.33 18.13 0.53
N LEU A 562 27.80 17.21 -0.33
CA LEU A 562 28.91 16.30 0.00
C LEU A 562 30.26 16.74 -0.60
N GLY A 563 30.27 17.76 -1.46
CA GLY A 563 31.47 18.30 -2.10
C GLY A 563 31.75 17.71 -3.50
N PRO A 564 32.55 18.40 -4.34
CA PRO A 564 32.90 17.95 -5.69
C PRO A 564 33.65 16.60 -5.72
N GLU A 565 34.37 16.27 -4.66
CA GLU A 565 35.20 15.06 -4.51
C GLU A 565 34.41 13.75 -4.52
N VAL A 566 33.08 13.80 -4.40
CA VAL A 566 32.20 12.63 -4.56
C VAL A 566 32.03 12.22 -6.02
N PHE A 567 32.41 13.07 -6.97
CA PHE A 567 32.42 12.78 -8.40
C PHE A 567 33.85 12.65 -8.94
N SER A 568 34.03 11.71 -9.86
CA SER A 568 35.26 11.50 -10.62
C SER A 568 35.17 12.14 -12.01
N GLY A 569 36.31 12.47 -12.62
CA GLY A 569 36.35 13.00 -13.99
C GLY A 569 35.88 14.45 -14.17
N GLY A 570 35.60 15.18 -13.08
CA GLY A 570 35.23 16.61 -13.13
C GLY A 570 33.85 16.89 -13.74
N ARG A 571 33.00 15.87 -13.87
CA ARG A 571 31.62 15.99 -14.39
C ARG A 571 30.62 15.46 -13.37
N ILE A 572 29.48 16.14 -13.28
CA ILE A 572 28.36 15.75 -12.43
C ILE A 572 27.48 14.79 -13.24
N GLU A 573 27.88 13.52 -13.27
CA GLU A 573 27.16 12.44 -13.96
C GLU A 573 27.10 11.19 -13.08
N ALA A 574 26.03 10.40 -13.23
CA ALA A 574 25.79 9.21 -12.40
C ALA A 574 26.95 8.20 -12.43
N ALA A 575 27.56 7.99 -13.60
CA ALA A 575 28.72 7.11 -13.77
C ALA A 575 29.98 7.61 -13.04
N GLY A 576 30.07 8.91 -12.77
CA GLY A 576 31.18 9.54 -12.07
C GLY A 576 31.07 9.44 -10.54
N LEU A 577 29.93 9.04 -9.98
CA LEU A 577 29.71 9.02 -8.52
C LEU A 577 30.58 7.95 -7.84
N ARG A 578 31.51 8.37 -6.99
CA ARG A 578 32.45 7.48 -6.27
C ARG A 578 31.77 6.66 -5.17
N LEU A 579 30.56 7.05 -4.76
CA LEU A 579 29.70 6.31 -3.83
C LEU A 579 28.71 5.37 -4.53
N ALA A 580 28.88 5.11 -5.85
CA ALA A 580 28.00 4.23 -6.63
C ALA A 580 27.63 2.89 -5.96
N PRO A 581 28.46 2.20 -5.15
CA PRO A 581 28.04 0.97 -4.46
C PRO A 581 26.86 1.13 -3.50
N LEU A 582 26.56 2.36 -3.04
CA LEU A 582 25.43 2.67 -2.18
C LEU A 582 24.20 3.20 -2.94
N PHE A 583 24.36 3.57 -4.21
CA PHE A 583 23.36 4.28 -5.00
C PHE A 583 23.00 3.55 -6.29
N ARG A 584 21.85 3.91 -6.86
CA ARG A 584 21.40 3.55 -8.21
C ARG A 584 20.94 4.81 -8.95
N PRO A 585 21.16 4.93 -10.26
CA PRO A 585 20.67 6.06 -11.03
C PRO A 585 19.13 6.05 -11.08
N VAL A 586 18.54 7.25 -11.06
CA VAL A 586 17.12 7.50 -11.31
C VAL A 586 17.04 8.53 -12.43
N GLY A 587 16.80 8.07 -13.65
CA GLY A 587 16.94 8.93 -14.84
C GLY A 587 18.40 9.30 -15.10
N THR A 588 18.63 10.52 -15.61
CA THR A 588 19.96 10.97 -16.06
C THR A 588 20.68 11.88 -15.05
N ASP A 589 19.93 12.51 -14.15
CA ASP A 589 20.38 13.62 -13.32
C ASP A 589 20.10 13.44 -11.82
N ALA A 590 19.67 12.25 -11.41
CA ALA A 590 19.40 11.92 -10.01
C ALA A 590 19.85 10.50 -9.63
N MET A 591 20.00 10.29 -8.33
CA MET A 591 20.35 9.01 -7.71
C MET A 591 19.35 8.68 -6.59
N ALA A 592 19.12 7.41 -6.34
CA ALA A 592 18.48 6.92 -5.13
C ALA A 592 19.42 5.91 -4.45
N PHE A 593 19.22 5.63 -3.17
CA PHE A 593 19.95 4.52 -2.55
C PHE A 593 19.62 3.21 -3.27
N LEU A 594 20.62 2.33 -3.37
CA LEU A 594 20.48 1.00 -3.97
C LEU A 594 19.36 0.20 -3.28
N HIS A 595 19.17 0.45 -1.99
CA HIS A 595 18.13 -0.16 -1.16
C HIS A 595 17.70 0.81 -0.05
N SER A 596 16.40 0.89 0.25
CA SER A 596 15.84 1.83 1.25
C SER A 596 16.49 1.69 2.63
N ALA A 597 16.84 0.46 3.02
CA ALA A 597 17.53 0.19 4.29
C ALA A 597 18.84 0.99 4.52
N TYR A 598 19.57 1.39 3.46
CA TYR A 598 20.74 2.27 3.62
C TYR A 598 20.33 3.66 4.10
N GLN A 599 19.31 4.24 3.45
CA GLN A 599 18.80 5.55 3.84
C GLN A 599 18.18 5.51 5.23
N GLU A 600 17.46 4.43 5.57
CA GLU A 600 16.89 4.22 6.91
C GLU A 600 17.97 4.10 8.00
N LEU A 601 19.06 3.37 7.73
CA LEU A 601 20.20 3.29 8.67
C LEU A 601 20.84 4.67 8.86
N LEU A 602 21.09 5.40 7.77
CA LEU A 602 21.66 6.74 7.82
C LEU A 602 20.72 7.72 8.53
N THR A 603 19.40 7.56 8.35
CA THR A 603 18.38 8.33 9.07
C THR A 603 18.37 7.99 10.56
N ALA A 604 18.57 6.73 10.94
CA ALA A 604 18.75 6.36 12.33
C ALA A 604 20.01 7.00 12.93
N ARG A 605 21.14 7.04 12.19
CA ARG A 605 22.35 7.76 12.61
C ARG A 605 22.07 9.27 12.78
N TYR A 606 21.36 9.89 11.84
CA TYR A 606 20.92 11.29 11.93
C TYR A 606 20.07 11.53 13.19
N LEU A 607 19.04 10.70 13.43
CA LEU A 607 18.15 10.80 14.59
C LEU A 607 18.79 10.39 15.91
N SER A 608 20.00 9.82 15.93
CA SER A 608 20.74 9.58 17.17
C SER A 608 21.21 10.90 17.82
N VAL A 609 21.32 11.96 17.02
CA VAL A 609 21.71 13.31 17.47
C VAL A 609 20.49 14.08 18.00
N PRO A 610 20.53 14.64 19.22
CA PRO A 610 19.41 15.36 19.82
C PRO A 610 18.86 16.53 18.99
N ASP A 611 19.75 17.36 18.42
CA ASP A 611 19.35 18.53 17.64
C ASP A 611 18.63 18.14 16.35
N HIS A 612 19.09 17.07 15.70
CA HIS A 612 18.44 16.49 14.51
C HIS A 612 17.05 15.94 14.82
N ARG A 613 16.86 15.29 15.99
CA ARG A 613 15.51 14.92 16.45
C ARG A 613 14.62 16.15 16.64
N ALA A 614 15.16 17.22 17.22
CA ALA A 614 14.42 18.45 17.44
C ALA A 614 14.03 19.14 16.12
N GLN A 615 14.91 19.15 15.13
CA GLN A 615 14.64 19.64 13.79
C GLN A 615 13.56 18.80 13.10
N ALA A 616 13.70 17.48 13.10
CA ALA A 616 12.73 16.56 12.50
C ALA A 616 11.33 16.67 13.16
N ALA A 617 11.27 16.83 14.48
CA ALA A 617 10.01 17.04 15.20
C ALA A 617 9.29 18.35 14.86
N SER A 618 9.99 19.30 14.24
CA SER A 618 9.46 20.63 13.89
C SER A 618 8.99 20.73 12.43
N LEU A 619 9.10 19.64 11.65
CA LEU A 619 8.64 19.59 10.27
C LEU A 619 7.11 19.75 10.17
N SER A 620 6.66 20.60 9.25
CA SER A 620 5.24 20.75 8.92
C SER A 620 4.71 19.43 8.35
N GLY A 621 3.66 18.87 8.95
CA GLY A 621 3.13 17.55 8.59
C GLY A 621 3.80 16.35 9.30
N GLY A 622 4.83 16.60 10.13
CA GLY A 622 5.55 15.57 10.89
C GLY A 622 6.62 14.82 10.07
N PRO A 623 7.64 14.25 10.72
CA PRO A 623 8.69 13.52 10.04
C PRO A 623 8.21 12.15 9.54
N ARG A 624 8.67 11.73 8.37
CA ARG A 624 8.55 10.34 7.92
C ARG A 624 9.47 9.45 8.77
N LEU A 625 8.88 8.44 9.43
CA LEU A 625 9.56 7.48 10.29
C LEU A 625 9.09 6.07 9.94
N THR A 626 9.99 5.11 10.03
CA THR A 626 9.68 3.69 9.80
C THR A 626 10.11 2.85 10.98
N GLU A 627 9.50 1.67 11.12
CA GLU A 627 9.91 0.68 12.12
C GLU A 627 11.37 0.24 11.93
N GLN A 628 11.87 0.23 10.69
CA GLN A 628 13.25 -0.12 10.40
C GLN A 628 14.22 0.97 10.88
N ILE A 629 13.87 2.26 10.79
CA ILE A 629 14.63 3.36 11.41
C ILE A 629 14.68 3.20 12.92
N ARG A 630 13.53 2.94 13.57
CA ARG A 630 13.46 2.71 15.02
C ARG A 630 14.33 1.52 15.43
N SER A 631 14.23 0.40 14.71
CA SER A 631 15.02 -0.79 14.95
C SER A 631 16.52 -0.55 14.77
N PHE A 632 16.94 0.22 13.78
CA PHE A 632 18.35 0.60 13.66
C PHE A 632 18.79 1.50 14.81
N LEU A 633 17.97 2.50 15.15
CA LEU A 633 18.26 3.45 16.22
C LEU A 633 18.46 2.77 17.58
N SER A 634 17.65 1.75 17.90
CA SER A 634 17.75 0.97 19.15
C SER A 634 19.05 0.18 19.30
N HIS A 635 19.75 -0.09 18.19
CA HIS A 635 21.03 -0.80 18.17
C HIS A 635 22.24 0.12 18.00
N LEU A 636 22.02 1.42 17.74
CA LEU A 636 23.11 2.39 17.67
C LEU A 636 23.59 2.77 19.08
N PRO A 637 24.87 3.15 19.23
CA PRO A 637 25.35 3.74 20.47
C PRO A 637 24.51 4.97 20.83
N ASN A 638 23.92 4.99 22.03
CA ASN A 638 23.13 6.12 22.48
C ASN A 638 24.06 7.20 23.08
N PRO A 639 24.17 8.40 22.48
CA PRO A 639 25.02 9.47 22.98
C PRO A 639 24.49 10.11 24.27
N GLN A 640 23.22 9.88 24.62
CA GLN A 640 22.60 10.32 25.86
C GLN A 640 22.06 9.08 26.62
N PRO A 641 22.96 8.25 27.20
CA PRO A 641 22.52 7.10 27.98
C PRO A 641 21.67 7.58 29.16
N GLY A 642 20.61 6.83 29.47
CA GLY A 642 19.76 7.15 30.61
C GLY A 642 20.51 7.02 31.94
N SER A 643 20.06 7.78 32.93
CA SER A 643 20.60 7.82 34.29
C SER A 643 19.82 6.89 35.23
N ASP A 644 20.48 6.22 36.18
CA ASP A 644 19.77 5.38 37.18
C ASP A 644 19.13 6.17 38.33
N ASP A 645 18.58 7.35 38.04
CA ASP A 645 18.02 8.30 39.02
C ASP A 645 16.51 8.50 38.89
N CYS A 646 15.86 7.72 38.01
CA CYS A 646 14.44 7.80 37.69
C CYS A 646 14.00 9.16 37.13
N VAL A 647 14.92 9.94 36.55
CA VAL A 647 14.62 11.24 35.93
C VAL A 647 14.49 11.09 34.42
N LEU A 648 13.34 11.49 33.88
CA LEU A 648 13.14 11.73 32.46
C LEU A 648 13.55 13.19 32.16
N PRO A 649 14.62 13.44 31.39
CA PRO A 649 15.05 14.80 31.07
C PRO A 649 14.18 15.47 29.99
N VAL A 650 14.29 16.79 29.88
CA VAL A 650 13.79 17.56 28.73
C VAL A 650 14.42 17.05 27.44
N GLY A 651 13.63 16.84 26.41
CA GLY A 651 14.15 16.31 25.14
C GLY A 651 13.08 15.96 24.11
N VAL A 652 13.54 15.41 23.00
CA VAL A 652 12.67 14.87 21.95
C VAL A 652 12.83 13.36 21.86
N TYR A 653 11.70 12.68 21.96
CA TYR A 653 11.59 11.24 22.14
C TYR A 653 10.83 10.61 20.97
N LEU A 654 11.29 9.43 20.55
CA LEU A 654 10.60 8.59 19.59
C LEU A 654 9.53 7.76 20.33
N VAL A 655 8.26 8.05 20.06
CA VAL A 655 7.09 7.47 20.75
C VAL A 655 6.06 6.95 19.74
N GLY A 656 5.06 6.19 20.20
CA GLY A 656 4.03 5.56 19.40
C GLY A 656 4.39 4.16 18.90
N PRO A 657 3.39 3.36 18.51
CA PRO A 657 3.60 2.01 17.99
C PRO A 657 4.26 2.04 16.60
N ALA A 658 4.67 0.88 16.07
CA ALA A 658 5.38 0.76 14.80
C ALA A 658 4.63 1.42 13.62
N GLU A 659 3.30 1.35 13.63
CA GLU A 659 2.40 1.94 12.65
C GLU A 659 2.18 3.45 12.82
N ARG A 660 2.61 4.02 13.95
CA ARG A 660 2.42 5.45 14.22
C ARG A 660 3.56 5.99 15.07
N LEU A 661 4.77 5.86 14.55
CA LEU A 661 5.96 6.46 15.15
C LEU A 661 5.91 7.98 15.05
N LEU A 662 6.26 8.65 16.14
CA LEU A 662 6.19 10.09 16.30
C LEU A 662 7.42 10.59 17.04
N LEU A 663 7.89 11.78 16.69
CA LEU A 663 8.77 12.54 17.58
C LEU A 663 7.93 13.48 18.44
N ARG A 664 8.12 13.43 19.77
CA ARG A 664 7.39 14.25 20.73
C ARG A 664 8.34 14.88 21.75
N ARG A 665 8.02 16.11 22.15
CA ARG A 665 8.84 16.91 23.05
C ARG A 665 8.35 16.78 24.48
N ILE A 666 9.27 16.47 25.39
CA ILE A 666 9.12 16.64 26.84
C ILE A 666 9.73 18.00 27.19
N THR A 667 8.95 18.90 27.80
CA THR A 667 9.36 20.28 28.06
C THR A 667 9.89 20.50 29.47
N ASN A 668 9.53 19.65 30.42
CA ASN A 668 9.97 19.70 31.81
C ASN A 668 10.57 18.36 32.21
N SER A 669 11.62 18.37 33.03
CA SER A 669 12.17 17.15 33.59
C SER A 669 11.23 16.61 34.67
N VAL A 670 11.07 15.28 34.72
CA VAL A 670 10.12 14.63 35.61
C VAL A 670 10.78 13.44 36.30
N ARG A 671 10.64 13.33 37.61
CA ARG A 671 11.11 12.18 38.39
C ARG A 671 9.99 11.17 38.59
N PHE A 672 10.22 9.94 38.20
CA PHE A 672 9.31 8.82 38.41
C PHE A 672 9.56 8.12 39.74
N ASP A 673 8.49 7.59 40.34
CA ASP A 673 8.64 6.51 41.32
C ASP A 673 9.30 5.29 40.65
N ARG A 674 10.29 4.69 41.32
CA ARG A 674 11.05 3.55 40.77
C ARG A 674 10.17 2.33 40.53
N HIS A 675 9.15 2.11 41.37
CA HIS A 675 8.21 1.00 41.29
C HIS A 675 6.77 1.51 41.23
N PRO A 676 5.80 0.70 40.74
CA PRO A 676 4.38 0.99 40.91
C PRO A 676 4.04 1.19 42.40
N VAL A 677 2.94 1.91 42.65
CA VAL A 677 2.44 2.09 44.01
C VAL A 677 2.06 0.74 44.59
N THR A 678 2.57 0.43 45.79
CA THR A 678 2.30 -0.84 46.46
C THR A 678 1.06 -0.78 47.35
N VAL A 679 0.50 -1.94 47.68
CA VAL A 679 -0.61 -2.07 48.64
C VAL A 679 -0.27 -1.40 49.97
N ALA A 680 0.94 -1.61 50.50
CA ALA A 680 1.34 -0.99 51.76
C ALA A 680 1.33 0.55 51.70
N ARG A 681 1.80 1.14 50.59
CA ARG A 681 1.76 2.59 50.39
C ARG A 681 0.33 3.10 50.29
N TYR A 682 -0.52 2.41 49.53
CA TYR A 682 -1.91 2.78 49.34
C TYR A 682 -2.74 2.62 50.62
N ARG A 683 -2.44 1.62 51.45
CA ARG A 683 -3.10 1.42 52.75
C ARG A 683 -2.94 2.64 53.67
N ARG A 684 -1.77 3.28 53.70
CA ARG A 684 -1.56 4.53 54.44
C ARG A 684 -2.49 5.66 54.01
N PHE A 685 -2.82 5.72 52.72
CA PHE A 685 -3.80 6.69 52.22
C PHE A 685 -5.23 6.32 52.64
N LEU A 686 -5.55 5.02 52.68
CA LEU A 686 -6.85 4.57 53.19
C LEU A 686 -7.07 4.95 54.66
N ASP A 687 -6.02 4.92 55.48
CA ASP A 687 -6.07 5.32 56.88
C ASP A 687 -6.35 6.82 57.07
N GLU A 688 -6.08 7.64 56.04
CA GLU A 688 -6.28 9.10 56.04
C GLU A 688 -7.61 9.53 55.38
N LEU A 689 -8.40 8.57 54.88
CA LEU A 689 -9.72 8.87 54.32
C LEU A 689 -10.70 9.31 55.41
N ARG A 690 -11.65 10.15 55.01
CA ARG A 690 -12.79 10.48 55.87
C ARG A 690 -13.69 9.26 56.04
N ALA A 691 -14.53 9.29 57.06
CA ALA A 691 -15.46 8.20 57.36
C ALA A 691 -16.46 7.90 56.23
N ASP A 692 -16.72 8.87 55.34
CA ASP A 692 -17.56 8.71 54.15
C ASP A 692 -16.78 8.21 52.91
N GLY A 693 -15.48 7.93 53.06
CA GLY A 693 -14.61 7.43 51.98
C GLY A 693 -14.07 8.52 51.03
N THR A 694 -14.36 9.80 51.30
CA THR A 694 -13.81 10.95 50.55
C THR A 694 -12.46 11.38 51.11
N SER A 695 -11.75 12.23 50.37
CA SER A 695 -10.44 12.74 50.79
C SER A 695 -10.35 14.27 50.69
N PRO A 696 -9.38 14.92 51.35
CA PRO A 696 -9.07 16.32 51.09
C PRO A 696 -8.30 16.55 49.77
N TRP A 697 -7.91 15.47 49.07
CA TRP A 697 -7.13 15.50 47.83
C TRP A 697 -7.96 15.15 46.59
N ASP A 698 -9.29 15.21 46.69
CA ASP A 698 -10.21 14.89 45.61
C ASP A 698 -9.93 15.77 44.38
N HIS A 699 -10.09 15.18 43.19
CA HIS A 699 -9.97 15.95 41.96
C HIS A 699 -11.10 16.99 41.86
N PRO A 700 -10.85 18.23 41.41
CA PRO A 700 -11.89 19.26 41.29
C PRO A 700 -13.10 18.83 40.46
N ASP A 701 -12.84 18.15 39.33
CA ASP A 701 -13.88 17.62 38.44
C ASP A 701 -14.41 16.22 38.83
N GLN A 702 -14.11 15.74 40.04
CA GLN A 702 -14.59 14.43 40.51
C GLN A 702 -16.12 14.42 40.61
N PRO A 703 -16.81 13.42 40.04
CA PRO A 703 -18.25 13.26 40.23
C PRO A 703 -18.62 13.05 41.70
N ALA A 704 -19.81 13.50 42.10
CA ALA A 704 -20.32 13.25 43.45
C ALA A 704 -20.44 11.75 43.76
N GLY A 705 -20.17 11.38 45.02
CA GLY A 705 -20.33 10.01 45.52
C GLY A 705 -19.20 9.03 45.16
N ILE A 706 -18.07 9.52 44.62
CA ILE A 706 -16.87 8.71 44.45
C ILE A 706 -16.19 8.50 45.82
N THR A 707 -15.99 7.25 46.19
CA THR A 707 -15.16 6.86 47.34
C THR A 707 -13.80 6.37 46.87
N HIS A 708 -12.78 6.53 47.73
CA HIS A 708 -11.40 6.15 47.42
C HIS A 708 -11.01 4.75 47.87
N THR A 709 -11.94 4.03 48.48
CA THR A 709 -11.81 2.61 48.80
C THR A 709 -11.71 1.77 47.52
N PRO A 710 -10.76 0.82 47.43
CA PRO A 710 -10.64 -0.08 46.29
C PRO A 710 -11.92 -0.91 46.11
N TRP A 711 -12.17 -1.36 44.88
CA TRP A 711 -13.35 -2.17 44.55
C TRP A 711 -13.19 -3.61 45.06
N THR A 712 -13.52 -3.82 46.34
CA THR A 712 -13.30 -5.10 47.03
C THR A 712 -14.09 -6.26 46.40
N GLU A 713 -15.28 -6.01 45.88
CA GLU A 713 -16.11 -7.02 45.20
C GLU A 713 -15.47 -7.58 43.91
N ARG A 714 -14.55 -6.83 43.29
CA ARG A 714 -13.84 -7.27 42.08
C ARG A 714 -12.50 -7.90 42.38
N LEU A 715 -12.00 -7.80 43.61
CA LEU A 715 -10.74 -8.43 43.96
C LEU A 715 -10.87 -9.94 43.85
N ARG A 716 -9.94 -10.57 43.12
CA ARG A 716 -9.83 -12.04 43.11
C ARG A 716 -9.44 -12.58 44.49
N VAL A 717 -8.75 -11.77 45.28
CA VAL A 717 -8.34 -12.07 46.65
C VAL A 717 -9.00 -11.05 47.57
N SER A 718 -9.98 -11.47 48.37
CA SER A 718 -10.83 -10.56 49.15
C SER A 718 -10.07 -9.80 50.24
N ASP A 719 -9.01 -10.36 50.81
CA ASP A 719 -8.19 -9.77 51.87
C ASP A 719 -6.95 -9.02 51.34
N TYR A 720 -6.88 -8.75 50.03
CA TYR A 720 -5.69 -8.20 49.35
C TYR A 720 -5.12 -6.93 50.00
N TYR A 721 -5.97 -6.01 50.45
CA TYR A 721 -5.55 -4.77 51.07
C TYR A 721 -5.31 -4.88 52.58
N THR A 722 -5.75 -5.97 53.23
CA THR A 722 -5.68 -6.15 54.69
C THR A 722 -4.62 -7.15 55.12
N ASP A 723 -4.23 -8.08 54.26
CA ASP A 723 -3.21 -9.07 54.54
C ASP A 723 -1.80 -8.53 54.22
N PRO A 724 -0.88 -8.48 55.20
CA PRO A 724 0.50 -8.01 54.99
C PRO A 724 1.29 -8.77 53.92
N ARG A 725 0.89 -9.99 53.55
CA ARG A 725 1.56 -10.75 52.47
C ARG A 725 1.52 -10.03 51.12
N TYR A 726 0.60 -9.10 50.93
CA TYR A 726 0.43 -8.33 49.71
C TYR A 726 1.06 -6.94 49.76
N ASP A 727 1.78 -6.59 50.83
CA ASP A 727 2.34 -5.25 51.04
C ASP A 727 3.23 -4.75 49.89
N ASP A 728 3.96 -5.66 49.25
CA ASP A 728 4.87 -5.40 48.13
C ASP A 728 4.24 -5.61 46.75
N TYR A 729 2.95 -5.95 46.68
CA TYR A 729 2.21 -6.09 45.44
C TYR A 729 1.65 -4.74 44.97
N PRO A 730 1.36 -4.56 43.66
CA PRO A 730 0.80 -3.30 43.16
C PRO A 730 -0.60 -3.02 43.72
N ALA A 731 -0.91 -1.76 44.04
CA ALA A 731 -2.28 -1.37 44.35
C ALA A 731 -3.16 -1.48 43.08
N ILE A 732 -4.13 -2.41 43.09
CA ILE A 732 -5.06 -2.72 41.98
C ILE A 732 -6.52 -2.51 42.37
N CYS A 733 -7.45 -2.55 41.40
CA CYS A 733 -8.86 -2.21 41.63
C CYS A 733 -9.07 -0.78 42.14
N VAL A 734 -8.14 0.12 41.77
CA VAL A 734 -8.17 1.55 42.07
C VAL A 734 -8.65 2.29 40.83
N ASN A 735 -9.67 3.14 40.99
CA ASN A 735 -10.17 3.96 39.89
C ASN A 735 -9.28 5.20 39.66
N TRP A 736 -9.45 5.90 38.54
CA TRP A 736 -8.58 7.03 38.16
C TRP A 736 -8.65 8.18 39.17
N TRP A 737 -9.84 8.48 39.71
CA TRP A 737 -10.03 9.55 40.69
C TRP A 737 -9.28 9.27 41.99
N SER A 738 -9.32 8.02 42.45
CA SER A 738 -8.53 7.56 43.59
C SER A 738 -7.03 7.57 43.32
N ALA A 739 -6.60 7.24 42.10
CA ALA A 739 -5.20 7.33 41.71
C ALA A 739 -4.70 8.79 41.72
N HIS A 740 -5.53 9.74 41.28
CA HIS A 740 -5.25 11.17 41.38
C HIS A 740 -5.17 11.64 42.85
N ALA A 741 -6.18 11.30 43.66
CA ALA A 741 -6.20 11.70 45.08
C ALA A 741 -5.01 11.13 45.85
N PHE A 742 -4.64 9.86 45.60
CA PHE A 742 -3.43 9.25 46.15
C PHE A 742 -2.15 9.97 45.71
N ALA A 743 -2.07 10.37 44.43
CA ALA A 743 -0.92 11.13 43.94
C ALA A 743 -0.76 12.45 44.69
N ALA A 744 -1.86 13.19 44.86
CA ALA A 744 -1.88 14.46 45.58
C ALA A 744 -1.59 14.30 47.09
N PHE A 745 -2.06 13.21 47.72
CA PHE A 745 -1.70 12.84 49.10
C PHE A 745 -0.19 12.70 49.28
N GLU A 746 0.51 12.08 48.32
CA GLU A 746 1.97 11.94 48.34
C GLU A 746 2.72 13.18 47.80
N GLY A 747 2.02 14.28 47.54
CA GLY A 747 2.60 15.52 47.02
C GLY A 747 3.13 15.40 45.57
N LYS A 748 2.53 14.51 44.79
CA LYS A 748 2.94 14.12 43.43
C LYS A 748 1.76 14.21 42.46
N ARG A 749 1.95 13.75 41.23
CA ARG A 749 0.89 13.63 40.21
C ARG A 749 0.99 12.30 39.45
N LEU A 750 -0.04 11.98 38.67
CA LEU A 750 0.04 10.93 37.66
C LEU A 750 0.91 11.39 36.47
N PRO A 751 1.70 10.49 35.86
CA PRO A 751 2.40 10.80 34.61
C PRO A 751 1.40 11.06 33.50
N THR A 752 1.79 11.86 32.51
CA THR A 752 1.12 11.84 31.20
C THR A 752 1.51 10.55 30.46
N SER A 753 0.68 10.10 29.51
CA SER A 753 1.01 8.93 28.69
C SER A 753 2.26 9.14 27.82
N LEU A 754 2.57 10.41 27.49
CA LEU A 754 3.80 10.77 26.78
C LEU A 754 5.04 10.64 27.69
N GLU A 755 4.99 11.19 28.91
CA GLU A 755 6.07 11.04 29.89
C GLU A 755 6.32 9.58 30.21
N TRP A 756 5.24 8.82 30.42
CA TRP A 756 5.31 7.39 30.74
C TRP A 756 6.05 6.61 29.65
N GLU A 757 5.65 6.79 28.39
CA GLU A 757 6.28 6.09 27.27
C GLU A 757 7.72 6.56 27.06
N ALA A 758 7.98 7.86 27.10
CA ALA A 758 9.34 8.40 26.97
C ALA A 758 10.27 7.86 28.07
N ALA A 759 9.77 7.70 29.29
CA ALA A 759 10.51 7.15 30.41
C ALA A 759 10.75 5.64 30.30
N ALA A 760 9.81 4.89 29.72
CA ALA A 760 9.96 3.45 29.46
C ALA A 760 10.97 3.18 28.33
N ARG A 761 10.95 4.06 27.32
CA ARG A 761 11.53 3.83 25.99
C ARG A 761 12.87 4.53 25.79
N GLY A 762 13.09 5.68 26.42
CA GLY A 762 14.26 6.51 26.17
C GLY A 762 14.29 7.11 24.76
N THR A 763 15.47 7.56 24.35
CA THR A 763 15.69 8.28 23.08
C THR A 763 15.86 7.37 21.87
N ASP A 764 16.06 6.07 22.09
CA ASP A 764 16.40 5.10 21.04
C ASP A 764 15.20 4.29 20.51
N GLY A 765 14.04 4.46 21.11
CA GLY A 765 12.80 3.90 20.60
C GLY A 765 12.62 2.40 20.84
N ARG A 766 13.35 1.78 21.79
CA ARG A 766 13.26 0.34 22.11
C ARG A 766 11.85 -0.23 22.36
N LEU A 767 11.60 -1.48 21.98
CA LEU A 767 10.27 -2.13 22.13
C LEU A 767 9.94 -2.44 23.59
N PHE A 768 10.92 -2.85 24.38
CA PHE A 768 10.79 -3.14 25.81
C PHE A 768 11.78 -2.27 26.61
N PRO A 769 11.54 -2.03 27.91
CA PRO A 769 12.45 -1.23 28.74
C PRO A 769 13.92 -1.69 28.67
N TRP A 770 14.14 -3.00 28.54
CA TRP A 770 15.45 -3.63 28.45
C TRP A 770 16.06 -3.70 27.04
N GLY A 771 15.29 -3.40 25.98
CA GLY A 771 15.76 -3.48 24.59
C GLY A 771 14.72 -4.03 23.63
N ASP A 772 15.15 -4.41 22.42
CA ASP A 772 14.26 -4.95 21.38
C ASP A 772 14.08 -6.47 21.45
N THR A 773 15.00 -7.18 22.11
CA THR A 773 14.93 -8.64 22.23
C THR A 773 13.85 -9.04 23.24
N PRO A 774 12.85 -9.86 22.86
CA PRO A 774 11.89 -10.43 23.78
C PRO A 774 12.57 -11.23 24.91
N ASP A 775 12.17 -10.98 26.15
CA ASP A 775 12.65 -11.70 27.33
C ASP A 775 11.45 -11.99 28.24
N LEU A 776 11.04 -13.27 28.31
CA LEU A 776 9.89 -13.69 29.11
C LEU A 776 10.19 -13.74 30.61
N ASP A 777 11.46 -13.80 31.02
CA ASP A 777 11.84 -13.77 32.44
C ASP A 777 11.79 -12.33 32.98
N ALA A 778 11.99 -11.35 32.10
CA ALA A 778 11.94 -9.93 32.42
C ALA A 778 10.51 -9.36 32.58
N VAL A 779 9.44 -10.13 32.36
CA VAL A 779 8.07 -9.58 32.36
C VAL A 779 7.00 -10.55 32.81
N ASN A 780 6.06 -10.05 33.60
CA ASN A 780 4.83 -10.77 33.92
C ASN A 780 3.77 -10.50 32.83
N CYS A 781 3.54 -11.48 31.95
CA CYS A 781 2.55 -11.45 30.86
C CYS A 781 2.08 -12.87 30.51
N VAL A 782 1.04 -13.01 29.69
CA VAL A 782 0.48 -14.31 29.29
C VAL A 782 1.54 -15.26 28.75
N ASP A 783 2.41 -14.77 27.88
CA ASP A 783 3.44 -15.57 27.22
C ASP A 783 4.43 -16.17 28.23
N ALA A 784 4.70 -15.46 29.34
CA ALA A 784 5.54 -15.94 30.43
C ALA A 784 4.86 -17.08 31.22
N TRP A 785 3.55 -16.98 31.47
CA TRP A 785 2.76 -18.05 32.12
C TRP A 785 2.63 -19.30 31.24
N VAL A 786 2.50 -19.13 29.93
CA VAL A 786 2.35 -20.24 28.97
C VAL A 786 3.72 -20.83 28.55
N GLY A 787 4.81 -20.07 28.70
CA GLY A 787 6.16 -20.48 28.31
C GLY A 787 6.43 -20.44 26.80
N ARG A 788 5.58 -19.75 26.02
CA ARG A 788 5.77 -19.55 24.58
C ARG A 788 5.03 -18.30 24.06
N PRO A 789 5.47 -17.72 22.92
CA PRO A 789 4.80 -16.58 22.32
C PRO A 789 3.35 -16.87 21.89
N ILE A 790 2.41 -16.00 22.25
CA ILE A 790 0.99 -16.09 21.87
C ILE A 790 0.65 -15.00 20.84
N VAL A 791 0.53 -15.43 19.58
CA VAL A 791 0.44 -14.51 18.42
C VAL A 791 -1.01 -14.24 18.00
N THR A 792 -1.98 -15.10 18.31
CA THR A 792 -3.38 -14.92 17.87
C THR A 792 -4.35 -14.91 19.05
N TYR A 793 -5.48 -14.22 18.87
CA TYR A 793 -6.57 -14.23 19.85
C TYR A 793 -7.10 -15.65 20.09
N GLN A 794 -7.15 -16.48 19.05
CA GLN A 794 -7.59 -17.87 19.17
C GLN A 794 -6.60 -18.71 19.99
N ALA A 795 -5.29 -18.51 19.81
CA ALA A 795 -4.29 -19.16 20.65
C ALA A 795 -4.44 -18.71 22.10
N TRP A 796 -4.59 -17.41 22.34
CA TRP A 796 -4.87 -16.87 23.67
C TRP A 796 -6.13 -17.48 24.29
N LYS A 797 -7.25 -17.49 23.54
CA LYS A 797 -8.53 -18.04 24.00
C LYS A 797 -8.44 -19.55 24.26
N ALA A 798 -7.73 -20.31 23.44
CA ALA A 798 -7.53 -21.73 23.64
C ALA A 798 -6.76 -22.02 24.94
N GLU A 799 -5.72 -21.23 25.27
CA GLU A 799 -5.01 -21.40 26.55
C GLU A 799 -5.84 -20.91 27.75
N TYR A 800 -6.64 -19.86 27.56
CA TYR A 800 -7.62 -19.41 28.54
C TYR A 800 -8.66 -20.50 28.85
N ASP A 801 -9.26 -21.09 27.83
CA ASP A 801 -10.28 -22.14 27.94
C ASP A 801 -9.70 -23.44 28.54
N ARG A 802 -8.38 -23.67 28.41
CA ARG A 802 -7.64 -24.77 29.06
C ARG A 802 -7.29 -24.49 30.52
N ASN A 803 -7.70 -23.34 31.06
CA ASN A 803 -7.42 -22.89 32.42
C ASN A 803 -5.93 -22.73 32.74
N LEU A 804 -5.04 -22.67 31.73
CA LEU A 804 -3.60 -22.40 31.95
C LEU A 804 -3.35 -20.95 32.36
N LEU A 805 -4.26 -20.05 31.99
CA LEU A 805 -4.30 -18.66 32.48
C LEU A 805 -5.12 -18.51 33.76
N GLY A 806 -5.70 -19.60 34.26
CA GLY A 806 -6.46 -19.62 35.51
C GLY A 806 -5.62 -19.08 36.66
N ASP A 807 -4.35 -19.47 36.76
CA ASP A 807 -3.45 -19.06 37.85
C ASP A 807 -2.69 -17.74 37.60
N ALA A 808 -2.80 -17.16 36.40
CA ALA A 808 -2.11 -15.92 36.08
C ALA A 808 -2.58 -14.77 36.99
N TRP A 809 -1.62 -14.04 37.56
CA TRP A 809 -1.89 -13.00 38.54
C TRP A 809 -0.77 -11.95 38.62
N VAL A 810 -1.04 -10.86 39.34
CA VAL A 810 -0.01 -9.88 39.69
C VAL A 810 1.06 -10.50 40.58
N THR A 811 2.30 -10.04 40.42
CA THR A 811 3.48 -10.39 41.23
C THR A 811 3.98 -9.17 42.02
N PRO A 812 4.79 -9.37 43.09
CA PRO A 812 5.45 -8.28 43.80
C PRO A 812 6.18 -7.31 42.85
N VAL A 813 6.18 -6.02 43.16
CA VAL A 813 6.75 -4.98 42.29
C VAL A 813 8.28 -5.09 42.11
N TYR A 814 8.93 -6.01 42.82
CA TYR A 814 10.39 -6.22 42.82
C TYR A 814 10.85 -7.48 42.07
N ASP A 815 9.94 -8.35 41.61
CA ASP A 815 10.29 -9.66 41.04
C ASP A 815 11.07 -9.54 39.72
N HIS A 816 10.59 -8.72 38.79
CA HIS A 816 11.16 -8.62 37.44
C HIS A 816 12.24 -7.54 37.35
N ARG A 817 13.42 -7.81 37.94
CA ARG A 817 14.53 -6.83 38.05
C ARG A 817 15.09 -6.36 36.70
N ALA A 818 15.02 -7.21 35.69
CA ALA A 818 15.46 -6.90 34.32
C ALA A 818 14.48 -5.96 33.59
N ASN A 819 13.24 -5.82 34.08
CA ASN A 819 12.26 -4.86 33.58
C ASN A 819 12.65 -3.43 33.97
N ARG A 820 13.74 -2.91 33.41
CA ARG A 820 14.37 -1.67 33.81
C ARG A 820 14.51 -0.76 32.61
N SER A 821 13.94 0.43 32.70
CA SER A 821 14.05 1.45 31.66
C SER A 821 15.46 2.07 31.63
N PRO A 822 15.82 2.83 30.58
CA PRO A 822 17.07 3.59 30.52
C PRO A 822 17.29 4.48 31.74
N TYR A 823 16.21 4.97 32.35
CA TYR A 823 16.24 5.88 33.48
C TYR A 823 16.17 5.16 34.85
N GLY A 824 16.32 3.83 34.87
CA GLY A 824 16.31 3.06 36.12
C GLY A 824 14.94 2.75 36.70
N ILE A 825 13.86 3.09 35.99
CA ILE A 825 12.47 2.84 36.42
C ILE A 825 12.13 1.38 36.17
N ARG A 826 11.48 0.72 37.13
CA ARG A 826 11.26 -0.73 37.13
C ARG A 826 9.80 -1.12 36.93
N GLY A 827 9.58 -2.22 36.22
CA GLY A 827 8.24 -2.77 35.98
C GLY A 827 7.40 -1.84 35.13
N MET A 828 7.97 -1.29 34.05
CA MET A 828 7.25 -0.41 33.15
C MET A 828 6.28 -1.21 32.27
N VAL A 829 6.63 -2.42 31.84
CA VAL A 829 5.73 -3.23 31.02
C VAL A 829 5.28 -4.48 31.77
N GLY A 830 4.02 -4.87 31.59
CA GLY A 830 3.43 -6.07 32.19
C GLY A 830 3.11 -5.89 33.67
N ASN A 831 2.73 -6.98 34.32
CA ASN A 831 2.17 -7.01 35.68
C ASN A 831 0.84 -6.26 35.77
N VAL A 832 0.84 -4.92 35.72
CA VAL A 832 -0.37 -4.09 35.75
C VAL A 832 -0.27 -2.95 34.74
N TRP A 833 -1.41 -2.62 34.15
CA TRP A 833 -1.61 -1.34 33.49
C TRP A 833 -1.44 -0.19 34.50
N GLU A 834 -0.80 0.90 34.09
CA GLU A 834 -0.61 2.07 34.93
C GLU A 834 -1.47 3.26 34.47
N TRP A 835 -2.23 3.86 35.39
CA TRP A 835 -3.00 5.07 35.15
C TRP A 835 -2.11 6.27 34.75
N THR A 836 -2.59 7.04 33.77
CA THR A 836 -1.99 8.32 33.37
C THR A 836 -2.99 9.47 33.49
N SER A 837 -2.51 10.71 33.52
CA SER A 837 -3.36 11.91 33.50
C SER A 837 -3.93 12.24 32.11
N THR A 838 -3.51 11.53 31.06
CA THR A 838 -3.92 11.82 29.68
C THR A 838 -5.32 11.28 29.38
N SER A 839 -6.15 12.12 28.75
CA SER A 839 -7.43 11.76 28.14
C SER A 839 -7.44 12.23 26.69
N ILE A 840 -8.17 11.53 25.82
CA ILE A 840 -8.13 11.76 24.36
C ILE A 840 -9.50 12.27 23.88
N ASP A 841 -10.50 11.38 23.81
CA ASP A 841 -11.80 11.68 23.20
C ASP A 841 -12.94 11.79 24.23
N ASP A 842 -13.11 10.78 25.07
CA ASP A 842 -14.14 10.76 26.14
C ASP A 842 -13.55 11.28 27.46
N PRO A 843 -14.08 12.38 28.05
CA PRO A 843 -13.64 12.87 29.36
C PRO A 843 -13.89 11.86 30.50
N GLY A 844 -14.76 10.87 30.28
CA GLY A 844 -14.99 9.73 31.17
C GLY A 844 -13.91 8.65 31.12
N GLU A 845 -12.95 8.75 30.19
CA GLU A 845 -11.85 7.79 29.99
C GLU A 845 -10.48 8.45 30.19
N ALA A 846 -9.50 7.61 30.53
CA ALA A 846 -8.10 8.00 30.61
C ALA A 846 -7.23 6.90 29.98
N VAL A 847 -6.06 7.32 29.51
CA VAL A 847 -5.07 6.40 28.95
C VAL A 847 -4.40 5.62 30.08
N ILE A 848 -4.30 4.31 29.89
CA ILE A 848 -3.47 3.41 30.69
C ILE A 848 -2.32 2.88 29.83
N CYS A 849 -1.17 2.64 30.45
CA CYS A 849 0.05 2.24 29.75
C CYS A 849 0.65 0.93 30.27
N GLY A 850 1.39 0.23 29.41
CA GLY A 850 2.33 -0.83 29.78
C GLY A 850 1.86 -2.28 29.68
N GLY A 851 0.55 -2.55 29.65
CA GLY A 851 0.04 -3.92 29.64
C GLY A 851 0.05 -4.58 31.01
N SER A 852 -0.69 -5.68 31.14
CA SER A 852 -0.81 -6.46 32.39
C SER A 852 -0.45 -7.93 32.22
N TYR A 853 -0.46 -8.67 33.34
CA TYR A 853 -0.15 -10.10 33.39
C TYR A 853 -1.03 -10.98 32.47
N ASP A 854 -2.24 -10.51 32.12
CA ASP A 854 -3.21 -11.21 31.27
C ASP A 854 -3.19 -10.77 29.80
N ASN A 855 -2.24 -9.91 29.42
CA ASN A 855 -2.01 -9.53 28.03
C ASN A 855 -0.86 -10.34 27.41
N PRO A 856 -0.94 -10.67 26.11
CA PRO A 856 0.16 -11.31 25.40
C PRO A 856 1.33 -10.34 25.24
N LEU A 857 2.56 -10.85 25.10
CA LEU A 857 3.79 -10.05 25.07
C LEU A 857 3.76 -8.92 24.01
N ARG A 858 3.13 -9.18 22.86
CA ARG A 858 2.95 -8.16 21.80
C ARG A 858 2.11 -6.95 22.22
N ALA A 859 1.27 -7.11 23.24
CA ALA A 859 0.46 -6.06 23.85
C ALA A 859 1.11 -5.52 25.15
N VAL A 860 2.35 -5.92 25.45
CA VAL A 860 3.13 -5.56 26.63
C VAL A 860 4.45 -4.95 26.15
N GLN A 861 4.35 -3.76 25.55
CA GLN A 861 5.48 -3.01 24.97
C GLN A 861 5.51 -1.58 25.50
N THR A 862 6.61 -0.87 25.32
CA THR A 862 6.77 0.53 25.77
C THR A 862 5.75 1.47 25.13
N SER A 863 5.26 1.15 23.92
CA SER A 863 4.21 1.90 23.23
C SER A 863 2.78 1.42 23.52
N ALA A 864 2.59 0.37 24.33
CA ALA A 864 1.28 -0.21 24.60
C ALA A 864 0.42 0.74 25.42
N LYS A 865 -0.75 1.09 24.86
CA LYS A 865 -1.73 2.01 25.43
C LYS A 865 -3.12 1.46 25.24
N ALA A 866 -4.00 1.69 26.22
CA ALA A 866 -5.42 1.45 26.11
C ALA A 866 -6.20 2.60 26.74
N LEU A 867 -7.49 2.71 26.39
CA LEU A 867 -8.43 3.59 27.08
C LEU A 867 -9.17 2.79 28.15
N TYR A 868 -9.31 3.38 29.34
CA TYR A 868 -10.08 2.77 30.41
C TYR A 868 -10.95 3.81 31.11
N ARG A 869 -12.15 3.39 31.52
CA ARG A 869 -13.13 4.26 32.17
C ARG A 869 -12.61 4.73 33.52
N ARG A 870 -12.60 6.04 33.75
CA ARG A 870 -12.09 6.68 34.99
C ARG A 870 -12.78 6.18 36.25
N ARG A 871 -14.06 5.78 36.16
CA ARG A 871 -14.84 5.21 37.28
C ARG A 871 -14.58 3.72 37.51
N GLY A 872 -13.93 3.02 36.57
CA GLY A 872 -13.70 1.59 36.64
C GLY A 872 -12.52 1.24 37.55
N GLY A 873 -12.59 0.07 38.18
CA GLY A 873 -11.48 -0.61 38.83
C GLY A 873 -11.36 -2.05 38.33
N SER A 874 -10.12 -2.53 38.19
CA SER A 874 -9.81 -3.89 37.73
C SER A 874 -8.55 -4.44 38.39
N ASN A 875 -8.47 -5.77 38.48
CA ASN A 875 -7.31 -6.48 39.03
C ASN A 875 -6.02 -6.29 38.22
N VAL A 876 -6.15 -5.77 36.99
CA VAL A 876 -5.04 -5.55 36.06
C VAL A 876 -4.62 -4.09 35.95
N VAL A 877 -5.28 -3.17 36.67
CA VAL A 877 -4.98 -1.72 36.59
C VAL A 877 -4.51 -1.21 37.96
N GLY A 878 -3.30 -0.66 37.98
CA GLY A 878 -2.69 0.06 39.09
C GLY A 878 -2.20 1.44 38.69
N LEU A 879 -1.17 1.94 39.38
CA LEU A 879 -0.69 3.31 39.21
C LEU A 879 0.78 3.49 39.59
N ARG A 880 1.38 4.55 39.04
CA ARG A 880 2.71 5.07 39.38
C ARG A 880 2.66 6.59 39.43
N LEU A 881 3.48 7.17 40.30
CA LEU A 881 3.52 8.60 40.52
C LEU A 881 4.77 9.23 39.92
N VAL A 882 4.65 10.53 39.63
CA VAL A 882 5.75 11.37 39.20
C VAL A 882 5.78 12.71 39.95
N GLN A 883 6.95 13.34 39.96
CA GLN A 883 7.21 14.66 40.53
C GLN A 883 7.91 15.54 39.51
N ASP A 884 7.43 16.77 39.32
CA ASP A 884 8.09 17.77 38.48
C ASP A 884 9.39 18.29 39.14
N LEU A 885 10.42 18.57 38.33
CA LEU A 885 11.75 19.02 38.78
C LEU A 885 12.07 20.46 38.43
#